data_AF-A0A9P8WAW5-F1
#
_entry.id   AF-A0A9P8WAW5-F1
#
_cell.length_a   1.000
_cell.length_b   1.000
_cell.length_c   1.000
_cell.angle_alpha   90.00
_cell.angle_beta   90.00
_cell.angle_gamma   90.00
#
_symmetry.space_group_name_H-M   'P 1'
#
loop_
_entity.id
_entity.type
_entity.pdbx_description
1 polymer ?
#
loop_
_entity_poly.entity_id
_entity_poly.type
_entity_poly.pdbx_seq_one_letter_code
_entity_poly.pdbx_strand_id
1 'polypeptide(L)'
;MDFHGESRPIEPSIRRSPPSFIFSSLSPVVDGDTSDSRQVSYTPLVTADDDDEPTRPDTPSRDYSRRNSGSTSHRGERSSSSSDPTSKSPKSTPVLATRNARPKEISIKRVLSGWYLEILWCITSAGCFCALCIILYQFDDHPLPKWPLGLTINPVIAFLSTVSRTGFVVPVCESISQLKWLWYRKERHLADFQAFDDASRGPWGSLKLLVVMRTKAWILALLPALVLATSLLTSTLTQSVVAYPSRFEPLPSLPNATVRRAAQYWSSSPSAHWQEYFVAKVASEIFTGLNYPIDDDLEISRPTCASSECSWPLFNTLEVCTKTWNVTKHLKYAVKDYRLVNISLPNGAFLGRDDKEPIKSLNTDFAWLSTGHGPVSYDANSSELTNTALSNFFLVYDSSRVSPSAVEVLFHLCVNRYDVSISENMVSQRLNSSSAKTVEEPVEIEGLGSNFNSTSIVSPDDEQVKFPIGGLGLSIMGSALDALLDGTYNEYGGGDSLSSPGTRFGTLLRTSTLKNPLGQGVEDPIMGVVANVSRNIAASLSKGIITTNENDGAVSRAQVKGENLGPVTFVRVRWPWLLLLGSQIVLSVVFVGVVIMRTATSGFGVMKSSLLPVLFAINSEERASIEAGTTERKYQEEFTKIVEGAPGVVGQFSTGRLRRGWVLRRPHREI
;
A
#
# COMPACT_ATOMS: atom_id res chain seq x y z
N MET A 1 -46.55 -34.72 3.31
CA MET A 1 -47.54 -33.76 3.82
C MET A 1 -46.93 -33.09 5.03
N ASP A 2 -47.44 -31.90 5.33
CA ASP A 2 -47.18 -31.10 6.54
C ASP A 2 -45.75 -30.55 6.73
N PHE A 3 -45.67 -29.57 7.63
CA PHE A 3 -44.80 -28.39 7.52
C PHE A 3 -44.30 -27.93 8.90
N HIS A 4 -43.51 -26.85 8.89
CA HIS A 4 -42.95 -26.09 10.02
C HIS A 4 -41.67 -26.68 10.65
N GLY A 5 -40.67 -25.86 10.98
CA GLY A 5 -40.57 -24.42 10.69
C GLY A 5 -39.43 -23.74 11.46
N GLU A 6 -38.29 -23.53 10.82
CA GLU A 6 -37.07 -23.05 11.49
C GLU A 6 -36.80 -21.57 11.19
N SER A 7 -36.98 -20.72 12.20
CA SER A 7 -36.86 -19.26 12.10
C SER A 7 -35.41 -18.78 12.28
N ARG A 8 -34.81 -18.23 11.22
CA ARG A 8 -33.52 -17.52 11.31
C ARG A 8 -33.70 -16.10 11.87
N PRO A 9 -32.80 -15.59 12.73
CA PRO A 9 -32.77 -14.18 13.10
C PRO A 9 -32.53 -13.26 11.90
N ILE A 10 -33.03 -12.03 11.98
CA ILE A 10 -32.90 -11.00 10.92
C ILE A 10 -31.83 -9.98 11.34
N GLU A 11 -30.78 -9.80 10.54
CA GLU A 11 -29.83 -8.71 10.73
C GLU A 11 -30.44 -7.35 10.32
N PRO A 12 -30.35 -6.30 11.15
CA PRO A 12 -30.79 -4.96 10.78
C PRO A 12 -29.75 -4.27 9.88
N SER A 13 -29.99 -4.26 8.56
CA SER A 13 -29.08 -3.66 7.58
C SER A 13 -29.05 -2.12 7.64
N ILE A 14 -28.25 -1.54 8.53
CA ILE A 14 -28.07 -0.08 8.65
C ILE A 14 -27.26 0.45 7.45
N ARG A 15 -27.97 0.99 6.44
CA ARG A 15 -27.34 1.76 5.35
C ARG A 15 -26.85 3.11 5.87
N ARG A 16 -25.55 3.24 6.15
CA ARG A 16 -24.90 4.56 6.26
C ARG A 16 -24.68 5.15 4.87
N SER A 17 -25.28 6.30 4.59
CA SER A 17 -24.97 7.12 3.42
C SER A 17 -23.60 7.81 3.57
N PRO A 18 -22.86 8.06 2.48
CA PRO A 18 -21.59 8.79 2.54
C PRO A 18 -21.82 10.29 2.81
N PRO A 19 -20.90 10.98 3.52
CA PRO A 19 -21.00 12.42 3.72
C PRO A 19 -20.71 13.18 2.42
N SER A 20 -21.57 14.17 2.11
CA SER A 20 -21.39 15.08 0.99
C SER A 20 -20.39 16.19 1.33
N PHE A 21 -19.25 16.22 0.64
CA PHE A 21 -18.29 17.33 0.76
C PHE A 21 -18.88 18.63 0.17
N ILE A 22 -19.10 19.63 1.02
CA ILE A 22 -19.47 20.99 0.63
C ILE A 22 -18.24 21.88 0.84
N PHE A 23 -17.72 22.48 -0.23
CA PHE A 23 -16.71 23.54 -0.14
C PHE A 23 -17.40 24.88 0.15
N SER A 24 -17.28 25.37 1.38
CA SER A 24 -17.69 26.72 1.78
C SER A 24 -16.44 27.59 2.01
N SER A 25 -16.17 28.52 1.10
CA SER A 25 -15.07 29.48 1.24
C SER A 25 -15.36 30.52 2.33
N LEU A 26 -14.52 30.58 3.37
CA LEU A 26 -14.53 31.63 4.38
C LEU A 26 -13.18 32.33 4.41
N SER A 27 -13.18 33.62 4.09
CA SER A 27 -12.00 34.50 4.16
C SER A 27 -11.80 35.00 5.59
N PRO A 28 -10.56 35.02 6.12
CA PRO A 28 -10.26 35.77 7.34
C PRO A 28 -10.09 37.26 7.02
N VAL A 29 -10.69 38.13 7.84
CA VAL A 29 -10.41 39.57 7.90
C VAL A 29 -9.65 39.83 9.20
N VAL A 30 -8.47 40.45 9.12
CA VAL A 30 -7.67 40.88 10.28
C VAL A 30 -6.92 42.16 9.94
N ASP A 31 -7.33 43.27 10.54
CA ASP A 31 -6.49 44.46 10.77
C ASP A 31 -5.53 44.17 11.95
N GLY A 32 -4.37 44.80 12.12
CA GLY A 32 -3.71 45.85 11.35
C GLY A 32 -2.43 46.34 12.08
N ASP A 33 -1.76 47.34 11.49
CA ASP A 33 -0.71 48.21 12.06
C ASP A 33 0.66 47.68 12.57
N THR A 34 1.69 48.03 11.77
CA THR A 34 2.99 48.63 12.18
C THR A 34 4.10 47.74 12.79
N SER A 35 5.41 47.99 12.56
CA SER A 35 6.11 49.08 11.82
C SER A 35 7.49 48.64 11.24
N ASP A 36 8.10 49.59 10.50
CA ASP A 36 9.52 49.71 10.10
C ASP A 36 9.98 48.96 8.82
N SER A 37 11.18 49.31 8.32
CA SER A 37 11.31 49.84 6.95
C SER A 37 12.59 49.47 6.17
N ARG A 38 12.65 49.97 4.90
CA ARG A 38 13.70 49.88 3.85
C ARG A 38 13.53 48.69 2.88
N GLN A 39 13.14 48.94 1.63
CA GLN A 39 14.00 49.23 0.43
C GLN A 39 14.68 47.97 -0.13
N VAL A 40 14.75 47.70 -1.46
CA VAL A 40 14.65 48.58 -2.65
C VAL A 40 13.80 47.92 -3.77
N SER A 41 13.18 48.74 -4.63
CA SER A 41 12.50 48.37 -5.91
C SER A 41 13.51 47.91 -7.02
N TYR A 42 13.18 47.53 -8.27
CA TYR A 42 12.02 47.71 -9.16
C TYR A 42 11.84 46.53 -10.14
N THR A 43 10.67 46.50 -10.78
CA THR A 43 10.34 45.78 -12.04
C THR A 43 9.60 46.78 -12.97
N PRO A 44 9.22 46.48 -14.23
CA PRO A 44 9.84 45.67 -15.30
C PRO A 44 9.82 46.44 -16.66
N LEU A 45 9.65 45.72 -17.79
CA LEU A 45 9.02 46.08 -19.08
C LEU A 45 9.88 46.41 -20.32
N VAL A 46 9.21 46.28 -21.47
CA VAL A 46 9.69 45.97 -22.84
C VAL A 46 9.15 46.99 -23.83
N THR A 47 9.97 47.42 -24.80
CA THR A 47 9.72 47.88 -26.21
C THR A 47 10.88 48.80 -26.64
N ALA A 48 11.31 49.01 -27.90
CA ALA A 48 11.21 48.41 -29.23
C ALA A 48 11.35 49.59 -30.24
N ASP A 49 12.30 49.49 -31.19
CA ASP A 49 12.45 50.23 -32.48
C ASP A 49 12.54 51.79 -32.44
N ASP A 50 13.18 52.54 -33.36
CA ASP A 50 14.19 52.32 -34.43
C ASP A 50 15.10 53.62 -34.51
N ASP A 51 15.79 54.16 -35.53
CA ASP A 51 16.01 53.93 -36.98
C ASP A 51 17.51 53.64 -37.31
N ASP A 52 18.38 54.32 -38.09
CA ASP A 52 18.46 55.63 -38.82
C ASP A 52 19.51 55.53 -39.98
N GLU A 53 19.70 56.58 -40.80
CA GLU A 53 20.47 56.61 -42.09
C GLU A 53 21.63 57.66 -42.11
N PRO A 54 22.39 57.96 -43.21
CA PRO A 54 22.63 57.26 -44.49
C PRO A 54 24.12 57.22 -44.99
N THR A 55 24.29 56.70 -46.23
CA THR A 55 25.28 57.08 -47.29
C THR A 55 26.64 56.36 -47.51
N ARG A 56 27.09 56.44 -48.77
CA ARG A 56 28.23 55.81 -49.50
C ARG A 56 29.15 56.95 -50.09
N PRO A 57 30.28 56.73 -50.83
CA PRO A 57 30.65 55.54 -51.63
C PRO A 57 32.16 55.11 -51.69
N ASP A 58 32.41 54.05 -52.47
CA ASP A 58 33.59 53.71 -53.30
C ASP A 58 34.95 53.14 -52.79
N THR A 59 35.52 52.35 -53.71
CA THR A 59 36.70 51.44 -53.76
C THR A 59 38.07 52.15 -53.98
N PRO A 60 39.30 51.50 -53.93
CA PRO A 60 39.61 50.14 -54.45
C PRO A 60 40.81 49.32 -53.86
N SER A 61 41.04 48.15 -54.49
CA SER A 61 42.30 47.35 -54.57
C SER A 61 42.85 46.68 -53.29
N ARG A 62 43.00 45.34 -53.23
CA ARG A 62 43.93 44.40 -53.90
C ARG A 62 45.36 44.41 -53.34
N ASP A 63 45.75 43.31 -52.68
CA ASP A 63 47.07 42.68 -52.91
C ASP A 63 47.12 41.18 -52.54
N TYR A 64 48.31 40.57 -52.64
CA TYR A 64 48.57 39.47 -53.57
C TYR A 64 49.78 38.60 -53.15
N SER A 65 49.65 37.26 -53.14
CA SER A 65 50.76 36.27 -53.23
C SER A 65 50.18 34.86 -53.43
N ARG A 66 50.56 34.05 -54.44
CA ARG A 66 51.86 33.37 -54.74
C ARG A 66 52.14 32.17 -53.81
N ARG A 67 52.64 31.00 -54.30
CA ARG A 67 53.29 30.70 -55.60
C ARG A 67 53.30 29.18 -55.95
N ASN A 68 53.25 28.86 -57.26
CA ASN A 68 53.97 27.77 -58.01
C ASN A 68 53.92 26.28 -57.54
N SER A 69 54.16 25.24 -58.35
CA SER A 69 54.48 25.03 -59.80
C SER A 69 53.55 23.89 -60.32
N GLY A 70 53.20 23.69 -61.60
CA GLY A 70 54.02 23.49 -62.82
C GLY A 70 54.24 21.97 -63.07
N SER A 71 54.40 21.44 -64.29
CA SER A 71 54.25 21.93 -65.69
C SER A 71 54.46 20.73 -66.66
N THR A 72 54.03 20.67 -67.93
CA THR A 72 53.47 21.70 -68.83
C THR A 72 52.06 21.29 -69.37
N SER A 73 51.74 20.83 -70.60
CA SER A 73 52.45 20.72 -71.89
C SER A 73 51.51 20.69 -73.13
N HIS A 74 51.75 21.62 -74.05
CA HIS A 74 51.80 21.57 -75.54
C HIS A 74 51.00 20.53 -76.40
N ARG A 75 50.51 20.88 -77.60
CA ARG A 75 50.48 22.18 -78.33
C ARG A 75 49.56 22.14 -79.59
N GLY A 76 48.90 23.27 -79.87
CA GLY A 76 48.50 23.70 -81.23
C GLY A 76 47.32 23.00 -81.91
N GLU A 77 46.89 23.36 -83.12
CA GLU A 77 47.05 24.58 -83.98
C GLU A 77 46.19 24.29 -85.26
N ARG A 78 45.35 25.14 -85.89
CA ARG A 78 44.84 26.52 -85.68
C ARG A 78 43.71 26.85 -86.72
N SER A 79 42.64 27.61 -86.37
CA SER A 79 41.60 28.22 -87.28
C SER A 79 40.68 27.26 -88.11
N SER A 80 39.53 27.63 -88.73
CA SER A 80 38.57 28.76 -88.61
C SER A 80 37.24 28.48 -89.39
N SER A 81 36.24 29.37 -89.25
CA SER A 81 35.23 29.78 -90.26
C SER A 81 34.19 28.79 -90.87
N SER A 82 32.94 28.97 -90.42
CA SER A 82 31.73 29.25 -91.24
C SER A 82 30.94 28.16 -92.01
N SER A 83 29.68 28.54 -92.31
CA SER A 83 28.66 27.94 -93.20
C SER A 83 27.77 26.78 -92.67
N ASP A 84 26.49 27.11 -92.63
CA ASP A 84 25.28 26.28 -92.68
C ASP A 84 24.65 26.55 -94.09
N PRO A 85 23.64 25.85 -94.64
CA PRO A 85 22.96 24.62 -94.20
C PRO A 85 22.85 23.53 -95.29
N THR A 86 22.25 22.37 -95.00
CA THR A 86 21.19 21.77 -95.86
C THR A 86 20.47 20.55 -95.26
N SER A 87 19.23 20.34 -95.72
CA SER A 87 18.33 19.23 -95.35
C SER A 87 18.71 17.87 -95.96
N LYS A 88 18.59 16.80 -95.14
CA LYS A 88 17.83 15.55 -95.47
C LYS A 88 17.78 14.61 -94.26
N SER A 89 16.64 13.93 -94.05
CA SER A 89 16.56 12.75 -93.17
C SER A 89 17.10 11.51 -93.90
N PRO A 90 17.44 10.43 -93.17
CA PRO A 90 16.54 9.28 -93.27
C PRO A 90 16.43 8.36 -92.02
N LYS A 91 15.24 7.77 -91.89
CA LYS A 91 14.94 6.40 -91.40
C LYS A 91 15.25 6.03 -89.94
N SER A 92 14.19 5.66 -89.24
CA SER A 92 14.19 4.86 -88.02
C SER A 92 14.71 3.43 -88.25
N THR A 93 15.16 2.78 -87.17
CA THR A 93 15.39 1.33 -87.10
C THR A 93 14.85 0.83 -85.75
N PRO A 94 14.04 -0.24 -85.69
CA PRO A 94 13.30 -0.57 -84.48
C PRO A 94 14.06 -1.41 -83.45
N VAL A 95 13.84 -1.08 -82.18
CA VAL A 95 13.77 -1.97 -81.00
C VAL A 95 14.70 -3.20 -80.98
N LEU A 96 15.80 -3.09 -80.22
CA LEU A 96 16.55 -4.27 -79.78
C LEU A 96 15.80 -4.95 -78.62
N ALA A 97 15.13 -6.08 -78.89
CA ALA A 97 14.36 -6.79 -77.87
C ALA A 97 15.26 -7.39 -76.77
N THR A 98 15.14 -6.88 -75.54
CA THR A 98 15.96 -7.28 -74.40
C THR A 98 15.60 -8.68 -73.89
N ARG A 99 16.45 -9.64 -74.26
CA ARG A 99 16.41 -11.07 -73.90
C ARG A 99 16.07 -11.33 -72.42
N ASN A 100 15.06 -12.17 -72.17
CA ASN A 100 14.64 -12.62 -70.84
C ASN A 100 15.80 -13.14 -69.97
N ALA A 101 16.28 -12.31 -69.03
CA ALA A 101 17.19 -12.73 -67.98
C ALA A 101 16.38 -13.20 -66.76
N ARG A 102 16.62 -14.44 -66.30
CA ARG A 102 16.06 -14.90 -65.01
C ARG A 102 16.65 -14.03 -63.88
N PRO A 103 15.86 -13.62 -62.87
CA PRO A 103 16.38 -12.84 -61.76
C PRO A 103 17.47 -13.65 -61.03
N LYS A 104 18.66 -13.07 -60.88
CA LYS A 104 19.71 -13.68 -60.05
C LYS A 104 19.26 -13.60 -58.59
N GLU A 105 19.19 -14.74 -57.91
CA GLU A 105 18.90 -14.78 -56.48
C GLU A 105 19.95 -13.98 -55.71
N ILE A 106 19.50 -13.08 -54.85
CA ILE A 106 20.39 -12.30 -53.99
C ILE A 106 20.74 -13.17 -52.79
N SER A 107 22.02 -13.52 -52.66
CA SER A 107 22.52 -14.31 -51.53
C SER A 107 22.05 -13.72 -50.20
N ILE A 108 21.45 -14.57 -49.35
CA ILE A 108 20.92 -14.20 -48.04
C ILE A 108 21.97 -13.49 -47.18
N LYS A 109 23.26 -13.85 -47.31
CA LYS A 109 24.38 -13.18 -46.63
C LYS A 109 24.47 -11.68 -46.98
N ARG A 110 24.22 -11.30 -48.24
CA ARG A 110 24.19 -9.89 -48.68
C ARG A 110 22.96 -9.15 -48.15
N VAL A 111 21.82 -9.84 -48.01
CA VAL A 111 20.63 -9.26 -47.38
C VAL A 111 20.90 -9.01 -45.90
N LEU A 112 21.31 -10.03 -45.14
CA LEU A 112 21.63 -9.90 -43.71
C LEU A 112 22.71 -8.83 -43.45
N SER A 113 23.74 -8.75 -44.29
CA SER A 113 24.76 -7.68 -44.22
C SER A 113 24.21 -6.27 -44.47
N GLY A 114 23.05 -6.13 -45.13
CA GLY A 114 22.34 -4.85 -45.29
C GLY A 114 21.38 -4.52 -44.14
N TRP A 115 21.15 -5.47 -43.21
CA TRP A 115 20.21 -5.38 -42.09
C TRP A 115 20.89 -5.46 -40.70
N TYR A 116 22.22 -5.39 -40.65
CA TYR A 116 23.00 -5.64 -39.42
C TYR A 116 22.71 -4.62 -38.31
N LEU A 117 22.42 -3.35 -38.64
CA LEU A 117 22.09 -2.31 -37.67
C LEU A 117 20.72 -2.57 -37.02
N GLU A 118 19.73 -3.00 -37.80
CA GLU A 118 18.40 -3.31 -37.27
C GLU A 118 18.42 -4.57 -36.41
N ILE A 119 19.23 -5.58 -36.79
CA ILE A 119 19.47 -6.76 -35.97
C ILE A 119 20.15 -6.37 -34.65
N LEU A 120 21.14 -5.48 -34.67
CA LEU A 120 21.79 -4.95 -33.46
C LEU A 120 20.81 -4.17 -32.57
N TRP A 121 19.93 -3.36 -33.14
CA TRP A 121 18.87 -2.65 -32.41
C TRP A 121 17.85 -3.61 -31.78
N CYS A 122 17.42 -4.66 -32.49
CA CYS A 122 16.55 -5.71 -31.94
C CYS A 122 17.24 -6.47 -30.78
N ILE A 123 18.53 -6.82 -30.92
CA ILE A 123 19.32 -7.46 -29.85
C ILE A 123 19.43 -6.54 -28.63
N THR A 124 19.71 -5.24 -28.85
CA THR A 124 19.75 -4.22 -27.79
C THR A 124 18.39 -4.09 -27.10
N SER A 125 17.30 -4.10 -27.87
CA SER A 125 15.93 -4.00 -27.36
C SER A 125 15.57 -5.15 -26.43
N ALA A 126 15.85 -6.39 -26.86
CA ALA A 126 15.66 -7.59 -26.06
C ALA A 126 16.60 -7.62 -24.84
N GLY A 127 17.87 -7.24 -24.99
CA GLY A 127 18.84 -7.19 -23.90
C GLY A 127 18.43 -6.24 -22.77
N CYS A 128 17.99 -5.03 -23.11
CA CYS A 128 17.46 -4.07 -22.14
C CYS A 128 16.17 -4.56 -21.46
N PHE A 129 15.31 -5.31 -22.16
CA PHE A 129 14.12 -5.92 -21.56
C PHE A 129 14.46 -7.07 -20.60
N CYS A 130 15.39 -7.95 -20.97
CA CYS A 130 15.90 -9.00 -20.09
C CYS A 130 16.55 -8.41 -18.83
N ALA A 131 17.39 -7.39 -18.97
CA ALA A 131 17.99 -6.69 -17.82
C ALA A 131 16.94 -6.06 -16.90
N LEU A 132 15.92 -5.42 -17.47
CA LEU A 132 14.78 -4.85 -16.73
C LEU A 132 14.00 -5.94 -15.97
N CYS A 133 13.76 -7.10 -16.58
CA CYS A 133 13.08 -8.23 -15.91
C CYS A 133 13.93 -8.83 -14.78
N ILE A 134 15.25 -8.97 -14.96
CA ILE A 134 16.18 -9.47 -13.93
C ILE A 134 16.24 -8.53 -12.73
N ILE A 135 16.37 -7.22 -12.97
CA ILE A 135 16.39 -6.19 -11.92
C ILE A 135 15.07 -6.22 -11.15
N LEU A 136 13.92 -6.27 -11.83
CA LEU A 136 12.62 -6.34 -11.17
C LEU A 136 12.46 -7.62 -10.35
N TYR A 137 12.87 -8.77 -10.87
CA TYR A 137 12.83 -10.04 -10.14
C TYR A 137 13.69 -10.01 -8.86
N GLN A 138 14.88 -9.40 -8.92
CA GLN A 138 15.77 -9.30 -7.77
C GLN A 138 15.25 -8.37 -6.65
N PHE A 139 14.40 -7.40 -6.97
CA PHE A 139 13.82 -6.47 -5.99
C PHE A 139 12.35 -6.76 -5.64
N ASP A 140 11.71 -7.80 -6.19
CA ASP A 140 10.31 -8.10 -5.88
C ASP A 140 10.14 -8.59 -4.43
N ASP A 141 9.11 -8.08 -3.75
CA ASP A 141 8.84 -8.23 -2.31
C ASP A 141 10.02 -7.93 -1.36
N HIS A 142 11.06 -7.19 -1.81
CA HIS A 142 12.19 -6.74 -0.98
C HIS A 142 12.01 -5.30 -0.43
N PRO A 143 12.66 -4.93 0.70
CA PRO A 143 12.64 -3.55 1.20
C PRO A 143 13.36 -2.59 0.25
N LEU A 144 12.93 -1.32 0.23
CA LEU A 144 13.42 -0.30 -0.69
C LEU A 144 14.97 -0.13 -0.61
N PRO A 145 15.72 -0.39 -1.70
CA PRO A 145 17.18 -0.42 -1.65
C PRO A 145 17.77 0.99 -1.54
N LYS A 146 18.64 1.19 -0.54
CA LYS A 146 19.36 2.46 -0.30
C LYS A 146 20.63 2.52 -1.14
N TRP A 147 20.52 2.90 -2.41
CA TRP A 147 21.69 3.06 -3.29
C TRP A 147 22.51 4.33 -2.93
N PRO A 148 23.86 4.28 -2.92
CA PRO A 148 24.71 5.36 -2.42
C PRO A 148 24.67 6.64 -3.26
N LEU A 149 24.14 6.59 -4.48
CA LEU A 149 23.99 7.73 -5.39
C LEU A 149 22.61 8.39 -5.34
N GLY A 150 21.72 7.98 -4.42
CA GLY A 150 20.33 8.49 -4.32
C GLY A 150 19.40 8.11 -5.49
N LEU A 151 19.93 7.42 -6.51
CA LEU A 151 19.15 6.81 -7.58
C LEU A 151 18.13 5.81 -7.01
N THR A 152 16.92 5.82 -7.56
CA THR A 152 15.85 4.86 -7.24
C THR A 152 15.60 3.91 -8.42
N ILE A 153 14.75 2.91 -8.22
CA ILE A 153 14.43 1.90 -9.25
C ILE A 153 13.69 2.54 -10.45
N ASN A 154 12.84 3.55 -10.22
CA ASN A 154 12.03 4.20 -11.26
C ASN A 154 12.88 4.81 -12.42
N PRO A 155 13.93 5.62 -12.18
CA PRO A 155 14.88 6.04 -13.20
C PRO A 155 15.49 4.91 -14.03
N VAL A 156 15.85 3.78 -13.41
CA VAL A 156 16.46 2.63 -14.11
C VAL A 156 15.45 1.95 -15.03
N ILE A 157 14.20 1.77 -14.58
CA ILE A 157 13.09 1.27 -15.41
C ILE A 157 12.84 2.22 -16.59
N ALA A 158 12.77 3.53 -16.32
CA ALA A 158 12.50 4.54 -17.35
C ALA A 158 13.61 4.55 -18.43
N PHE A 159 14.88 4.47 -18.01
CA PHE A 159 16.03 4.38 -18.92
C PHE A 159 15.98 3.09 -19.77
N LEU A 160 15.94 1.92 -19.13
CA LEU A 160 15.96 0.63 -19.84
C LEU A 160 14.76 0.45 -20.77
N SER A 161 13.56 0.88 -20.36
CA SER A 161 12.37 0.84 -21.24
C SER A 161 12.44 1.83 -22.40
N THR A 162 13.10 2.99 -22.24
CA THR A 162 13.29 3.97 -23.33
C THR A 162 14.31 3.49 -24.35
N VAL A 163 15.43 2.91 -23.90
CA VAL A 163 16.41 2.27 -24.81
C VAL A 163 15.77 1.07 -25.52
N SER A 164 15.04 0.22 -24.78
CA SER A 164 14.34 -0.93 -25.35
C SER A 164 13.29 -0.52 -26.40
N ARG A 165 12.47 0.50 -26.12
CA ARG A 165 11.52 1.10 -27.06
C ARG A 165 12.22 1.59 -28.33
N THR A 166 13.29 2.36 -28.19
CA THR A 166 14.04 2.91 -29.33
C THR A 166 14.58 1.78 -30.22
N GLY A 167 15.13 0.73 -29.59
CA GLY A 167 15.66 -0.45 -30.28
C GLY A 167 14.63 -1.31 -31.01
N PHE A 168 13.32 -1.22 -30.72
CA PHE A 168 12.30 -1.86 -31.55
C PHE A 168 11.66 -0.89 -32.57
N VAL A 169 11.55 0.40 -32.26
CA VAL A 169 10.94 1.39 -33.16
C VAL A 169 11.79 1.61 -34.42
N VAL A 170 13.12 1.78 -34.29
CA VAL A 170 14.00 2.06 -35.43
C VAL A 170 13.98 0.94 -36.49
N PRO A 171 14.13 -0.36 -36.14
CA PRO A 171 13.95 -1.47 -37.08
C PRO A 171 12.57 -1.52 -37.76
N VAL A 172 11.50 -1.15 -37.06
CA VAL A 172 10.13 -1.13 -37.63
C VAL A 172 9.99 -0.01 -38.65
N CYS A 173 10.52 1.19 -38.39
CA CYS A 173 10.52 2.31 -39.33
C CYS A 173 11.26 1.96 -40.63
N GLU A 174 12.50 1.46 -40.56
CA GLU A 174 13.24 1.05 -41.77
C GLU A 174 12.61 -0.15 -42.48
N SER A 175 11.87 -1.00 -41.77
CA SER A 175 11.09 -2.09 -42.36
C SER A 175 9.87 -1.60 -43.16
N ILE A 176 9.19 -0.52 -42.72
CA ILE A 176 8.16 0.16 -43.51
C ILE A 176 8.81 0.79 -44.77
N SER A 177 9.96 1.45 -44.61
CA SER A 177 10.73 2.03 -45.71
C SER A 177 11.14 1.00 -46.77
N GLN A 178 11.52 -0.23 -46.37
CA GLN A 178 11.77 -1.32 -47.33
C GLN A 178 10.48 -1.88 -47.95
N LEU A 179 9.37 -1.92 -47.21
CA LEU A 179 8.06 -2.38 -47.69
C LEU A 179 7.56 -1.56 -48.89
N LYS A 180 7.84 -0.25 -48.89
CA LYS A 180 7.60 0.67 -50.02
C LYS A 180 8.10 0.08 -51.33
N TRP A 181 9.37 -0.34 -51.38
CA TRP A 181 9.99 -0.93 -52.58
C TRP A 181 9.40 -2.29 -52.96
N LEU A 182 8.99 -3.09 -51.97
CA LEU A 182 8.34 -4.38 -52.20
C LEU A 182 6.92 -4.26 -52.76
N TRP A 183 6.23 -3.13 -52.50
CA TRP A 183 4.92 -2.82 -53.06
C TRP A 183 4.98 -2.39 -54.54
N TYR A 184 5.94 -1.52 -54.88
CA TYR A 184 6.20 -1.04 -56.25
C TYR A 184 6.87 -2.06 -57.17
N ARG A 185 6.87 -3.35 -56.81
CA ARG A 185 7.17 -4.48 -57.73
C ARG A 185 6.08 -4.68 -58.82
N LYS A 186 5.06 -3.84 -58.82
CA LYS A 186 4.01 -3.69 -59.85
C LYS A 186 3.67 -2.22 -59.98
N GLU A 187 3.10 -1.82 -61.11
CA GLU A 187 2.56 -0.47 -61.31
C GLU A 187 1.52 -0.11 -60.25
N ARG A 188 1.66 1.08 -59.66
CA ARG A 188 0.84 1.61 -58.55
C ARG A 188 0.79 3.14 -58.60
N HIS A 189 -0.26 3.73 -58.05
CA HIS A 189 -0.42 5.17 -57.95
C HIS A 189 0.61 5.77 -56.98
N LEU A 190 1.15 6.97 -57.27
CA LEU A 190 2.22 7.60 -56.47
C LEU A 190 1.82 7.94 -55.02
N ALA A 191 0.52 8.06 -54.72
CA ALA A 191 0.05 8.28 -53.36
C ALA A 191 0.43 7.15 -52.38
N ASP A 192 0.55 5.89 -52.85
CA ASP A 192 0.99 4.77 -52.00
C ASP A 192 2.43 5.00 -51.50
N PHE A 193 3.30 5.62 -52.30
CA PHE A 193 4.68 5.93 -51.95
C PHE A 193 4.76 6.95 -50.81
N GLN A 194 3.95 8.01 -50.88
CA GLN A 194 3.85 8.99 -49.80
C GLN A 194 3.23 8.38 -48.54
N ALA A 195 2.21 7.52 -48.68
CA ALA A 195 1.60 6.83 -47.54
C ALA A 195 2.61 5.93 -46.80
N PHE A 196 3.51 5.25 -47.51
CA PHE A 196 4.61 4.50 -46.89
C PHE A 196 5.65 5.42 -46.21
N ASP A 197 5.98 6.56 -46.82
CA ASP A 197 6.97 7.49 -46.28
C ASP A 197 6.46 8.22 -45.02
N ASP A 198 5.20 8.68 -45.04
CA ASP A 198 4.48 9.15 -43.86
C ASP A 198 4.48 8.07 -42.76
N ALA A 199 4.28 6.80 -43.12
CA ALA A 199 4.19 5.69 -42.18
C ALA A 199 5.52 5.29 -41.53
N SER A 200 6.65 5.44 -42.22
CA SER A 200 7.97 5.22 -41.60
C SER A 200 8.35 6.33 -40.62
N ARG A 201 7.76 7.53 -40.76
CA ARG A 201 8.03 8.70 -39.91
C ARG A 201 7.29 8.71 -38.56
N GLY A 202 6.32 7.83 -38.31
CA GLY A 202 5.69 7.72 -37.00
C GLY A 202 4.30 7.07 -36.95
N PRO A 203 3.70 6.96 -35.74
CA PRO A 203 2.46 6.22 -35.51
C PRO A 203 1.27 6.75 -36.31
N TRP A 204 1.15 8.08 -36.47
CA TRP A 204 0.02 8.68 -37.19
C TRP A 204 0.01 8.34 -38.68
N GLY A 205 1.17 8.35 -39.36
CA GLY A 205 1.29 7.89 -40.73
C GLY A 205 1.04 6.39 -40.86
N SER A 206 1.54 5.60 -39.90
CA SER A 206 1.33 4.14 -39.89
C SER A 206 -0.15 3.77 -39.73
N LEU A 207 -0.90 4.51 -38.92
CA LEU A 207 -2.36 4.40 -38.81
C LEU A 207 -3.08 4.77 -40.12
N LYS A 208 -2.64 5.83 -40.84
CA LYS A 208 -3.18 6.17 -42.17
C LYS A 208 -2.95 5.03 -43.19
N LEU A 209 -1.79 4.38 -43.15
CA LEU A 209 -1.44 3.28 -44.07
C LEU A 209 -2.42 2.10 -43.96
N LEU A 210 -3.01 1.84 -42.78
CA LEU A 210 -4.05 0.82 -42.60
C LEU A 210 -5.30 1.09 -43.45
N VAL A 211 -5.68 2.36 -43.60
CA VAL A 211 -6.86 2.77 -44.36
C VAL A 211 -6.60 2.61 -45.85
N VAL A 212 -5.41 3.02 -46.32
CA VAL A 212 -4.97 2.87 -47.71
C VAL A 212 -4.84 1.39 -48.11
N MET A 213 -4.25 0.56 -47.24
CA MET A 213 -3.95 -0.86 -47.54
C MET A 213 -5.07 -1.85 -47.18
N ARG A 214 -6.27 -1.36 -46.88
CA ARG A 214 -7.42 -2.15 -46.40
C ARG A 214 -7.81 -3.34 -47.29
N THR A 215 -7.54 -3.29 -48.60
CA THR A 215 -7.97 -4.31 -49.56
C THR A 215 -6.89 -5.32 -49.96
N LYS A 216 -5.59 -4.99 -49.81
CA LYS A 216 -4.47 -5.84 -50.25
C LYS A 216 -3.29 -5.69 -49.29
N ALA A 217 -2.83 -6.81 -48.73
CA ALA A 217 -1.71 -6.91 -47.78
C ALA A 217 -1.90 -6.27 -46.37
N TRP A 218 -3.14 -6.07 -45.91
CA TRP A 218 -3.48 -5.45 -44.63
C TRP A 218 -2.62 -5.88 -43.41
N ILE A 219 -2.31 -7.17 -43.24
CA ILE A 219 -1.48 -7.70 -42.13
C ILE A 219 -0.08 -7.05 -42.09
N LEU A 220 0.51 -6.75 -43.26
CA LEU A 220 1.83 -6.12 -43.37
C LEU A 220 1.82 -4.63 -43.00
N ALA A 221 0.65 -3.98 -42.98
CA ALA A 221 0.46 -2.65 -42.41
C ALA A 221 0.01 -2.71 -40.93
N LEU A 222 -0.73 -3.75 -40.52
CA LEU A 222 -1.26 -3.91 -39.16
C LEU A 222 -0.15 -4.01 -38.10
N LEU A 223 0.84 -4.87 -38.31
CA LEU A 223 1.94 -5.08 -37.36
C LEU A 223 2.72 -3.79 -37.05
N PRO A 224 3.26 -3.04 -38.03
CA PRO A 224 3.96 -1.79 -37.76
C PRO A 224 3.06 -0.73 -37.12
N ALA A 225 1.80 -0.59 -37.57
CA ALA A 225 0.89 0.41 -37.01
C ALA A 225 0.56 0.12 -35.54
N LEU A 226 0.33 -1.15 -35.18
CA LEU A 226 0.08 -1.57 -33.80
C LEU A 226 1.30 -1.33 -32.90
N VAL A 227 2.50 -1.71 -33.34
CA VAL A 227 3.74 -1.52 -32.57
C VAL A 227 4.05 -0.02 -32.40
N LEU A 228 3.99 0.77 -33.47
CA LEU A 228 4.29 2.21 -33.39
C LEU A 228 3.25 2.98 -32.56
N ALA A 229 1.96 2.71 -32.72
CA ALA A 229 0.90 3.38 -31.96
C ALA A 229 0.97 3.03 -30.46
N THR A 230 1.12 1.74 -30.12
CA THR A 230 1.25 1.33 -28.71
C THR A 230 2.58 1.75 -28.08
N SER A 231 3.63 2.02 -28.88
CA SER A 231 4.93 2.50 -28.36
C SER A 231 4.79 3.76 -27.50
N LEU A 232 3.80 4.63 -27.81
CA LEU A 232 3.52 5.86 -27.08
C LEU A 232 3.21 5.61 -25.61
N LEU A 233 2.55 4.50 -25.28
CA LEU A 233 2.13 4.13 -23.92
C LEU A 233 3.21 3.34 -23.16
N THR A 234 4.24 2.86 -23.85
CA THR A 234 5.22 1.92 -23.28
C THR A 234 5.92 2.49 -22.05
N SER A 235 6.34 3.76 -22.11
CA SER A 235 7.09 4.41 -21.01
C SER A 235 6.25 4.73 -19.78
N THR A 236 4.94 4.98 -19.90
CA THR A 236 4.06 5.21 -18.74
C THR A 236 3.59 3.90 -18.12
N LEU A 237 3.38 2.87 -18.94
CA LEU A 237 2.99 1.54 -18.49
C LEU A 237 4.17 0.79 -17.83
N THR A 238 5.40 0.94 -18.32
CA THR A 238 6.57 0.38 -17.61
C THR A 238 6.83 1.06 -16.28
N GLN A 239 6.62 2.37 -16.15
CA GLN A 239 6.67 3.06 -14.85
C GLN A 239 5.61 2.55 -13.87
N SER A 240 4.46 2.08 -14.37
CA SER A 240 3.36 1.51 -13.57
C SER A 240 3.65 0.09 -13.04
N VAL A 241 4.80 -0.51 -13.40
CA VAL A 241 5.16 -1.87 -12.99
C VAL A 241 5.54 -1.97 -11.50
N VAL A 242 6.05 -0.91 -10.87
CA VAL A 242 6.40 -0.94 -9.44
C VAL A 242 5.32 -0.28 -8.60
N ALA A 243 4.91 -0.97 -7.54
CA ALA A 243 4.17 -0.40 -6.43
C ALA A 243 5.05 -0.38 -5.17
N TYR A 244 4.80 0.59 -4.29
CA TYR A 244 5.54 0.77 -3.04
C TYR A 244 4.62 0.59 -1.81
N PRO A 245 4.14 -0.64 -1.51
CA PRO A 245 3.36 -0.89 -0.30
C PRO A 245 4.22 -0.68 0.96
N SER A 246 3.68 0.04 1.94
CA SER A 246 4.16 -0.01 3.31
C SER A 246 3.76 -1.34 3.97
N ARG A 247 4.63 -1.86 4.83
CA ARG A 247 4.33 -2.95 5.78
C ARG A 247 4.92 -2.58 7.13
N PHE A 248 4.32 -3.10 8.20
CA PHE A 248 4.87 -2.97 9.54
C PHE A 248 5.85 -4.12 9.80
N GLU A 249 7.09 -3.76 10.12
CA GLU A 249 8.22 -4.67 10.27
C GLU A 249 9.00 -4.28 11.55
N PRO A 250 9.62 -5.22 12.29
CA PRO A 250 10.36 -4.89 13.50
C PRO A 250 11.49 -3.87 13.28
N LEU A 251 11.61 -2.91 14.20
CA LEU A 251 12.62 -1.84 14.20
C LEU A 251 13.80 -2.20 15.13
N PRO A 252 14.90 -2.81 14.62
CA PRO A 252 16.05 -3.21 15.45
C PRO A 252 16.87 -2.04 16.02
N SER A 253 16.52 -0.79 15.68
CA SER A 253 17.12 0.43 16.22
C SER A 253 16.44 0.96 17.48
N LEU A 254 15.32 0.35 17.92
CA LEU A 254 14.60 0.72 19.14
C LEU A 254 14.79 -0.35 20.23
N PRO A 255 14.82 0.04 21.52
CA PRO A 255 14.82 -0.92 22.61
C PRO A 255 13.49 -1.70 22.62
N ASN A 256 13.53 -3.02 22.77
CA ASN A 256 12.35 -3.90 22.76
C ASN A 256 11.18 -3.32 23.59
N ALA A 257 9.98 -3.39 23.03
CA ALA A 257 8.76 -3.03 23.74
C ALA A 257 8.56 -3.97 24.94
N THR A 258 8.02 -3.50 26.06
CA THR A 258 7.87 -4.29 27.29
C THR A 258 6.49 -4.18 27.88
N VAL A 259 5.90 -5.31 28.27
CA VAL A 259 4.66 -5.36 29.06
C VAL A 259 4.94 -6.13 30.35
N ARG A 260 4.35 -5.68 31.46
CA ARG A 260 4.59 -6.26 32.78
C ARG A 260 3.64 -7.41 33.05
N ARG A 261 4.11 -8.43 33.77
CA ARG A 261 3.34 -9.59 34.22
C ARG A 261 3.76 -10.02 35.62
N ALA A 262 2.93 -10.82 36.27
CA ALA A 262 3.31 -11.55 37.47
C ALA A 262 3.68 -12.99 37.10
N ALA A 263 4.89 -13.42 37.49
CA ALA A 263 5.38 -14.79 37.31
C ALA A 263 5.22 -15.65 38.58
N GLN A 264 5.05 -15.00 39.75
CA GLN A 264 4.82 -15.61 41.05
C GLN A 264 4.07 -14.61 41.94
N TYR A 265 3.57 -15.07 43.09
CA TYR A 265 3.17 -14.20 44.19
C TYR A 265 3.53 -14.85 45.53
N TRP A 266 4.50 -14.28 46.23
CA TRP A 266 4.99 -14.80 47.50
C TRP A 266 5.37 -13.63 48.42
N SER A 267 5.01 -13.71 49.70
CA SER A 267 5.47 -12.73 50.70
C SER A 267 5.76 -13.42 52.03
N SER A 268 6.99 -13.28 52.52
CA SER A 268 7.53 -14.02 53.66
C SER A 268 7.66 -13.22 54.96
N SER A 269 7.33 -11.91 54.95
CA SER A 269 7.58 -11.02 56.09
C SER A 269 6.52 -11.20 57.21
N PRO A 270 6.92 -11.57 58.44
CA PRO A 270 5.98 -11.85 59.53
C PRO A 270 5.77 -10.68 60.50
N SER A 271 6.29 -9.48 60.23
CA SER A 271 6.21 -8.35 61.17
C SER A 271 4.86 -7.61 61.07
N ALA A 272 4.38 -7.10 62.21
CA ALA A 272 3.14 -6.33 62.26
C ALA A 272 3.18 -5.06 61.37
N HIS A 273 4.33 -4.39 61.25
CA HIS A 273 4.44 -3.19 60.39
C HIS A 273 4.39 -3.54 58.89
N TRP A 274 4.93 -4.69 58.48
CA TRP A 274 4.79 -5.16 57.10
C TRP A 274 3.37 -5.65 56.81
N GLN A 275 2.69 -6.26 57.79
CA GLN A 275 1.28 -6.65 57.68
C GLN A 275 0.36 -5.42 57.51
N GLU A 276 0.51 -4.39 58.36
CA GLU A 276 -0.26 -3.15 58.26
C GLU A 276 -0.04 -2.44 56.92
N TYR A 277 1.21 -2.34 56.46
CA TYR A 277 1.54 -1.83 55.12
C TYR A 277 0.86 -2.65 54.00
N PHE A 278 0.81 -3.97 54.13
CA PHE A 278 0.23 -4.84 53.11
C PHE A 278 -1.31 -4.73 53.07
N VAL A 279 -1.98 -4.64 54.23
CA VAL A 279 -3.42 -4.35 54.33
C VAL A 279 -3.72 -2.98 53.71
N ALA A 280 -2.91 -1.95 54.01
CA ALA A 280 -3.06 -0.63 53.42
C ALA A 280 -2.89 -0.63 51.89
N LYS A 281 -1.95 -1.43 51.34
CA LYS A 281 -1.82 -1.60 49.89
C LYS A 281 -3.05 -2.29 49.28
N VAL A 282 -3.53 -3.39 49.87
CA VAL A 282 -4.73 -4.11 49.41
C VAL A 282 -5.96 -3.19 49.45
N ALA A 283 -6.13 -2.40 50.52
CA ALA A 283 -7.17 -1.38 50.61
C ALA A 283 -7.08 -0.34 49.48
N SER A 284 -5.88 0.14 49.14
CA SER A 284 -5.67 1.11 48.06
C SER A 284 -6.06 0.54 46.68
N GLU A 285 -5.82 -0.75 46.43
CA GLU A 285 -6.25 -1.40 45.18
C GLU A 285 -7.77 -1.61 45.16
N ILE A 286 -8.39 -2.04 46.27
CA ILE A 286 -9.85 -2.16 46.38
C ILE A 286 -10.53 -0.80 46.15
N PHE A 287 -10.03 0.28 46.75
CA PHE A 287 -10.53 1.63 46.48
C PHE A 287 -10.29 2.05 45.01
N THR A 288 -9.18 1.65 44.39
CA THR A 288 -8.91 1.99 42.98
C THR A 288 -9.93 1.30 42.06
N GLY A 289 -10.23 0.02 42.28
CA GLY A 289 -11.29 -0.70 41.56
C GLY A 289 -12.69 -0.13 41.81
N LEU A 290 -13.02 0.23 43.06
CA LEU A 290 -14.31 0.83 43.43
C LEU A 290 -14.56 2.24 42.85
N ASN A 291 -13.50 3.00 42.57
CA ASN A 291 -13.63 4.34 41.97
C ASN A 291 -13.41 4.32 40.44
N TYR A 292 -13.25 3.14 39.82
CA TYR A 292 -13.17 3.00 38.36
C TYR A 292 -14.58 2.93 37.74
N PRO A 293 -14.81 3.44 36.51
CA PRO A 293 -16.12 3.36 35.86
C PRO A 293 -16.63 1.92 35.74
N ILE A 294 -17.96 1.75 35.93
CA ILE A 294 -18.62 0.43 35.93
C ILE A 294 -18.75 -0.13 34.50
N ASP A 295 -18.75 0.75 33.49
CA ASP A 295 -18.97 0.40 32.08
C ASP A 295 -17.66 0.18 31.30
N ASP A 296 -16.50 0.52 31.90
CA ASP A 296 -15.16 0.37 31.32
C ASP A 296 -14.38 -0.77 32.03
N ASP A 297 -13.53 -1.51 31.31
CA ASP A 297 -12.64 -2.53 31.90
C ASP A 297 -11.26 -1.93 32.28
N LEU A 298 -10.80 -2.17 33.51
CA LEU A 298 -9.55 -1.60 34.05
C LEU A 298 -8.27 -2.22 33.45
N GLU A 299 -7.41 -1.40 32.84
CA GLU A 299 -6.05 -1.77 32.40
C GLU A 299 -5.20 -2.37 33.55
N ILE A 300 -4.95 -3.68 33.50
CA ILE A 300 -4.14 -4.39 34.51
C ILE A 300 -2.65 -4.04 34.39
N SER A 301 -2.13 -3.90 33.17
CA SER A 301 -0.70 -3.68 32.89
C SER A 301 -0.53 -2.69 31.74
N ARG A 302 0.24 -1.61 31.95
CA ARG A 302 0.53 -0.62 30.90
C ARG A 302 1.78 -1.02 30.11
N PRO A 303 1.66 -1.36 28.81
CA PRO A 303 2.81 -1.63 27.96
C PRO A 303 3.65 -0.36 27.72
N THR A 304 4.96 -0.55 27.58
CA THR A 304 5.93 0.45 27.12
C THR A 304 6.30 0.15 25.68
N CYS A 305 6.04 1.10 24.78
CA CYS A 305 6.29 1.01 23.34
C CYS A 305 6.94 2.31 22.86
N ALA A 306 7.89 2.22 21.93
CA ALA A 306 8.62 3.38 21.39
C ALA A 306 8.20 3.76 19.96
N SER A 307 7.36 2.94 19.32
CA SER A 307 6.68 3.17 18.05
C SER A 307 5.19 3.42 18.25
N SER A 308 4.43 3.68 17.18
CA SER A 308 2.95 3.75 17.23
C SER A 308 2.27 2.39 17.14
N GLU A 309 3.01 1.39 16.66
CA GLU A 309 2.59 -0.01 16.54
C GLU A 309 3.55 -0.88 17.37
N CYS A 310 3.04 -1.76 18.23
CA CYS A 310 3.84 -2.76 18.93
C CYS A 310 3.09 -4.08 19.06
N SER A 311 3.80 -5.20 19.05
CA SER A 311 3.24 -6.53 19.26
C SER A 311 4.05 -7.31 20.29
N TRP A 312 3.38 -8.07 21.14
CA TRP A 312 4.00 -8.99 22.09
C TRP A 312 3.60 -10.43 21.77
N PRO A 313 4.48 -11.42 21.99
CA PRO A 313 4.07 -12.82 21.94
C PRO A 313 3.02 -13.09 23.03
N LEU A 314 2.10 -14.03 22.76
CA LEU A 314 1.11 -14.49 23.75
C LEU A 314 1.81 -14.84 25.07
N PHE A 315 1.34 -14.25 26.17
CA PHE A 315 1.98 -14.45 27.47
C PHE A 315 0.98 -14.71 28.59
N ASN A 316 1.47 -15.44 29.59
CA ASN A 316 0.72 -15.81 30.78
C ASN A 316 1.15 -14.95 31.97
N THR A 317 0.18 -14.52 32.78
CA THR A 317 0.36 -13.70 33.97
C THR A 317 -0.55 -14.19 35.11
N LEU A 318 -0.05 -14.15 36.34
CA LEU A 318 -0.80 -14.46 37.56
C LEU A 318 -1.64 -13.25 37.99
N GLU A 319 -2.93 -13.47 38.22
CA GLU A 319 -3.93 -12.43 38.47
C GLU A 319 -4.97 -12.87 39.50
N VAL A 320 -5.75 -11.92 40.01
CA VAL A 320 -6.99 -12.18 40.73
C VAL A 320 -8.13 -12.22 39.70
N CYS A 321 -8.80 -13.36 39.62
CA CYS A 321 -10.05 -13.54 38.89
C CYS A 321 -11.26 -13.43 39.82
N THR A 322 -12.44 -13.25 39.22
CA THR A 322 -13.73 -13.33 39.91
C THR A 322 -14.66 -14.36 39.28
N LYS A 323 -15.48 -14.98 40.12
CA LYS A 323 -16.67 -15.76 39.73
C LYS A 323 -17.87 -15.19 40.46
N THR A 324 -19.01 -15.08 39.78
CA THR A 324 -20.27 -14.61 40.38
C THR A 324 -21.37 -15.63 40.13
N TRP A 325 -22.21 -15.89 41.14
CA TRP A 325 -23.32 -16.83 41.07
C TRP A 325 -24.58 -16.25 41.72
N ASN A 326 -25.74 -16.47 41.10
CA ASN A 326 -27.03 -16.17 41.72
C ASN A 326 -27.37 -17.27 42.74
N VAL A 327 -27.40 -16.90 44.02
CA VAL A 327 -27.71 -17.81 45.15
C VAL A 327 -29.02 -17.46 45.86
N THR A 328 -29.86 -16.58 45.28
CA THR A 328 -31.20 -16.21 45.78
C THR A 328 -32.05 -17.42 46.19
N LYS A 329 -31.93 -18.54 45.47
CA LYS A 329 -32.63 -19.81 45.74
C LYS A 329 -32.31 -20.46 47.09
N HIS A 330 -31.21 -20.05 47.74
CA HIS A 330 -30.73 -20.61 49.00
C HIS A 330 -31.09 -19.76 50.23
N LEU A 331 -31.78 -18.62 50.02
CA LEU A 331 -32.20 -17.72 51.10
C LEU A 331 -33.28 -18.35 51.99
N LYS A 332 -33.08 -18.23 53.30
CA LYS A 332 -33.99 -18.68 54.36
C LYS A 332 -34.55 -17.46 55.09
N TYR A 333 -35.87 -17.30 55.04
CA TYR A 333 -36.60 -16.16 55.60
C TYR A 333 -37.10 -16.48 57.01
N ALA A 334 -36.66 -15.73 58.01
CA ALA A 334 -37.15 -15.82 59.39
C ALA A 334 -38.22 -14.74 59.64
N VAL A 335 -39.47 -15.18 59.79
CA VAL A 335 -40.63 -14.32 60.01
C VAL A 335 -41.15 -14.46 61.44
N LYS A 336 -41.42 -13.34 62.10
CA LYS A 336 -42.01 -13.27 63.44
C LYS A 336 -43.07 -12.18 63.47
N ASP A 337 -44.23 -12.46 64.07
CA ASP A 337 -45.33 -11.49 64.20
C ASP A 337 -45.72 -10.81 62.86
N TYR A 338 -45.74 -11.62 61.78
CA TYR A 338 -45.94 -11.22 60.38
C TYR A 338 -44.90 -10.23 59.80
N ARG A 339 -43.75 -10.05 60.45
CA ARG A 339 -42.63 -9.22 60.00
C ARG A 339 -41.42 -10.07 59.69
N LEU A 340 -40.66 -9.68 58.66
CA LEU A 340 -39.36 -10.28 58.38
C LEU A 340 -38.34 -9.77 59.41
N VAL A 341 -37.59 -10.67 60.03
CA VAL A 341 -36.59 -10.37 61.07
C VAL A 341 -35.17 -10.64 60.59
N ASN A 342 -34.98 -11.70 59.79
CA ASN A 342 -33.67 -12.10 59.27
C ASN A 342 -33.85 -12.83 57.93
N ILE A 343 -32.95 -12.58 56.97
CA ILE A 343 -32.77 -13.37 55.74
C ILE A 343 -31.38 -13.99 55.79
N SER A 344 -31.27 -15.32 55.80
CA SER A 344 -30.00 -16.03 55.98
C SER A 344 -29.66 -17.01 54.86
N LEU A 345 -28.38 -17.22 54.60
CA LEU A 345 -27.86 -18.23 53.68
C LEU A 345 -27.39 -19.49 54.43
N PRO A 346 -27.21 -20.64 53.75
CA PRO A 346 -26.84 -21.91 54.41
C PRO A 346 -25.48 -21.89 55.12
N ASN A 347 -24.57 -21.01 54.69
CA ASN A 347 -23.22 -20.81 55.23
C ASN A 347 -23.13 -19.75 56.34
N GLY A 348 -24.27 -19.31 56.87
CA GLY A 348 -24.33 -18.41 58.03
C GLY A 348 -24.27 -16.91 57.74
N ALA A 349 -24.11 -16.46 56.49
CA ALA A 349 -24.29 -15.04 56.15
C ALA A 349 -25.77 -14.63 56.35
N PHE A 350 -26.06 -13.50 57.00
CA PHE A 350 -27.42 -13.13 57.40
C PHE A 350 -27.73 -11.61 57.37
N LEU A 351 -28.71 -11.21 56.57
CA LEU A 351 -29.27 -9.86 56.59
C LEU A 351 -30.25 -9.73 57.77
N GLY A 352 -29.77 -9.13 58.86
CA GLY A 352 -30.54 -8.81 60.07
C GLY A 352 -29.80 -7.81 60.97
N ARG A 353 -30.48 -7.22 61.96
CA ARG A 353 -29.89 -6.26 62.92
C ARG A 353 -30.18 -6.71 64.36
N ASP A 354 -29.15 -7.17 65.08
CA ASP A 354 -29.11 -7.54 66.51
C ASP A 354 -30.44 -8.03 67.13
N ASP A 355 -30.84 -9.26 66.77
CA ASP A 355 -31.71 -10.21 67.50
C ASP A 355 -33.10 -9.79 68.05
N LYS A 356 -33.44 -8.49 68.08
CA LYS A 356 -34.51 -7.94 68.94
C LYS A 356 -35.41 -6.91 68.27
N GLU A 357 -35.03 -6.37 67.11
CA GLU A 357 -35.91 -5.52 66.31
C GLU A 357 -36.23 -6.18 64.95
N PRO A 358 -37.49 -6.08 64.45
CA PRO A 358 -37.81 -6.49 63.09
C PRO A 358 -37.14 -5.55 62.07
N ILE A 359 -36.96 -6.01 60.83
CA ILE A 359 -36.42 -5.17 59.75
C ILE A 359 -37.40 -4.03 59.49
N LYS A 360 -37.06 -2.81 59.95
CA LYS A 360 -38.00 -1.67 60.03
C LYS A 360 -38.42 -1.09 58.69
N SER A 361 -37.70 -1.39 57.61
CA SER A 361 -38.09 -1.12 56.23
C SER A 361 -37.40 -2.11 55.29
N LEU A 362 -38.18 -2.71 54.39
CA LEU A 362 -37.71 -3.36 53.15
C LEU A 362 -37.99 -2.45 51.92
N ASN A 363 -38.72 -1.35 52.11
CA ASN A 363 -39.16 -0.43 51.05
C ASN A 363 -38.10 0.64 50.68
N THR A 364 -36.85 0.37 50.98
CA THR A 364 -35.71 1.28 50.86
C THR A 364 -34.55 0.44 50.35
N ASP A 365 -33.97 0.79 49.19
CA ASP A 365 -33.04 -0.09 48.49
C ASP A 365 -31.79 -0.36 49.36
N PHE A 366 -31.76 -1.55 49.99
CA PHE A 366 -30.77 -1.96 50.99
C PHE A 366 -29.79 -2.94 50.35
N ALA A 367 -28.49 -2.71 50.54
CA ALA A 367 -27.44 -3.63 50.14
C ALA A 367 -26.60 -4.00 51.36
N TRP A 368 -26.57 -5.29 51.69
CA TRP A 368 -25.79 -5.83 52.79
C TRP A 368 -24.74 -6.78 52.23
N LEU A 369 -23.48 -6.47 52.49
CA LEU A 369 -22.33 -7.17 51.96
C LEU A 369 -21.61 -7.85 53.12
N SER A 370 -21.45 -9.17 53.06
CA SER A 370 -20.88 -9.91 54.18
C SER A 370 -20.10 -11.16 53.79
N THR A 371 -19.25 -11.60 54.70
CA THR A 371 -18.35 -12.74 54.56
C THR A 371 -19.00 -14.00 55.13
N GLY A 372 -19.17 -15.02 54.28
CA GLY A 372 -19.85 -16.26 54.62
C GLY A 372 -18.87 -17.40 54.89
N HIS A 373 -19.22 -18.32 55.79
CA HIS A 373 -18.32 -19.42 56.16
C HIS A 373 -18.36 -20.54 55.09
N GLY A 374 -17.60 -20.34 54.01
CA GLY A 374 -17.51 -21.27 52.89
C GLY A 374 -18.57 -21.06 51.80
N PRO A 375 -18.44 -21.78 50.67
CA PRO A 375 -19.25 -21.54 49.48
C PRO A 375 -20.67 -22.09 49.56
N VAL A 376 -21.55 -21.54 48.72
CA VAL A 376 -22.96 -21.98 48.57
C VAL A 376 -23.23 -22.59 47.19
N SER A 377 -22.56 -22.12 46.14
CA SER A 377 -22.77 -22.51 44.74
C SER A 377 -21.84 -23.60 44.20
N TYR A 378 -20.72 -23.89 44.87
CA TYR A 378 -19.75 -24.92 44.45
C TYR A 378 -19.28 -25.78 45.62
N ASP A 379 -18.87 -27.03 45.33
CA ASP A 379 -18.36 -27.96 46.35
C ASP A 379 -16.92 -27.59 46.75
N ALA A 380 -16.77 -27.17 48.01
CA ALA A 380 -15.47 -26.88 48.61
C ALA A 380 -14.51 -28.07 48.57
N ASN A 381 -15.01 -29.31 48.63
CA ASN A 381 -14.18 -30.52 48.74
C ASN A 381 -13.69 -31.06 47.39
N SER A 382 -14.21 -30.57 46.26
CA SER A 382 -13.92 -31.15 44.93
C SER A 382 -13.54 -30.12 43.86
N SER A 383 -13.45 -28.83 44.18
CA SER A 383 -13.19 -27.77 43.20
C SER A 383 -11.73 -27.28 43.22
N GLU A 384 -11.14 -27.09 42.03
CA GLU A 384 -9.82 -26.42 41.88
C GLU A 384 -9.85 -24.97 42.38
N LEU A 385 -11.04 -24.37 42.46
CA LEU A 385 -11.29 -23.01 42.96
C LEU A 385 -11.00 -22.89 44.45
N THR A 386 -11.23 -23.94 45.26
CA THR A 386 -10.98 -23.89 46.71
C THR A 386 -9.51 -23.60 47.03
N ASN A 387 -8.58 -24.22 46.28
CA ASN A 387 -7.14 -24.05 46.46
C ASN A 387 -6.61 -22.68 45.99
N THR A 388 -7.42 -21.92 45.25
CA THR A 388 -7.05 -20.58 44.73
C THR A 388 -7.87 -19.45 45.35
N ALA A 389 -8.86 -19.77 46.20
CA ALA A 389 -9.74 -18.81 46.85
C ALA A 389 -8.95 -17.82 47.74
N LEU A 390 -9.30 -16.53 47.61
CA LEU A 390 -8.78 -15.46 48.47
C LEU A 390 -9.85 -14.99 49.46
N SER A 391 -11.07 -14.73 48.96
CA SER A 391 -12.22 -14.26 49.74
C SER A 391 -13.50 -14.69 49.01
N ASN A 392 -14.53 -15.07 49.76
CA ASN A 392 -15.83 -15.42 49.21
C ASN A 392 -16.92 -14.60 49.92
N PHE A 393 -17.47 -13.62 49.20
CA PHE A 393 -18.42 -12.67 49.75
C PHE A 393 -19.84 -12.94 49.25
N PHE A 394 -20.80 -12.56 50.09
CA PHE A 394 -22.22 -12.74 49.87
C PHE A 394 -22.90 -11.39 49.96
N LEU A 395 -23.39 -10.92 48.83
CA LEU A 395 -24.24 -9.74 48.77
C LEU A 395 -25.70 -10.20 48.88
N VAL A 396 -26.37 -9.80 49.95
CA VAL A 396 -27.83 -9.90 50.07
C VAL A 396 -28.40 -8.49 49.88
N TYR A 397 -29.28 -8.33 48.90
CA TYR A 397 -29.88 -7.03 48.59
C TYR A 397 -31.39 -7.15 48.45
N ASP A 398 -32.07 -6.07 48.83
CA ASP A 398 -33.50 -5.91 48.61
C ASP A 398 -33.75 -4.58 47.89
N SER A 399 -34.71 -4.58 46.98
CA SER A 399 -35.11 -3.39 46.24
C SER A 399 -36.62 -3.37 46.10
N SER A 400 -37.19 -2.18 46.21
CA SER A 400 -38.63 -1.88 46.28
C SER A 400 -39.53 -2.42 45.13
N ARG A 401 -38.99 -3.21 44.20
CA ARG A 401 -39.64 -3.77 43.01
C ARG A 401 -39.36 -5.25 42.75
N VAL A 402 -38.50 -5.90 43.54
CA VAL A 402 -38.04 -7.29 43.38
C VAL A 402 -38.08 -7.97 44.75
N SER A 403 -38.20 -9.30 44.81
CA SER A 403 -37.98 -10.04 46.07
C SER A 403 -36.51 -9.99 46.49
N PRO A 404 -36.17 -10.05 47.80
CA PRO A 404 -34.78 -10.08 48.26
C PRO A 404 -33.94 -11.12 47.52
N SER A 405 -32.84 -10.67 46.93
CA SER A 405 -31.93 -11.43 46.09
C SER A 405 -30.57 -11.62 46.77
N ALA A 406 -29.83 -12.64 46.34
CA ALA A 406 -28.47 -12.87 46.83
C ALA A 406 -27.52 -13.33 45.73
N VAL A 407 -26.32 -12.78 45.75
CA VAL A 407 -25.22 -13.10 44.83
C VAL A 407 -24.00 -13.50 45.65
N GLU A 408 -23.42 -14.65 45.33
CA GLU A 408 -22.12 -15.12 45.82
C GLU A 408 -21.04 -14.67 44.84
N VAL A 409 -19.93 -14.15 45.38
CA VAL A 409 -18.77 -13.72 44.59
C VAL A 409 -17.48 -14.23 45.22
N LEU A 410 -16.76 -15.04 44.44
CA LEU A 410 -15.44 -15.54 44.80
C LEU A 410 -14.37 -14.69 44.12
N PHE A 411 -13.49 -14.08 44.93
CA PHE A 411 -12.15 -13.70 44.48
C PHE A 411 -11.23 -14.91 44.58
N HIS A 412 -10.57 -15.27 43.49
CA HIS A 412 -9.59 -16.37 43.47
C HIS A 412 -8.40 -16.01 42.57
N LEU A 413 -7.25 -16.64 42.80
CA LEU A 413 -6.11 -16.52 41.89
C LEU A 413 -6.30 -17.35 40.62
N CYS A 414 -5.75 -16.84 39.52
CA CYS A 414 -5.80 -17.46 38.21
C CYS A 414 -4.55 -17.11 37.39
N VAL A 415 -4.25 -17.91 36.37
CA VAL A 415 -3.26 -17.58 35.35
C VAL A 415 -4.00 -17.28 34.05
N ASN A 416 -3.97 -16.02 33.64
CA ASN A 416 -4.60 -15.53 32.42
C ASN A 416 -3.56 -15.43 31.30
N ARG A 417 -3.96 -15.83 30.09
CA ARG A 417 -3.18 -15.70 28.86
C ARG A 417 -3.72 -14.55 28.04
N TYR A 418 -2.87 -13.56 27.76
CA TYR A 418 -3.25 -12.39 26.97
C TYR A 418 -2.60 -12.38 25.59
N ASP A 419 -3.40 -11.90 24.63
CA ASP A 419 -2.96 -11.31 23.39
C ASP A 419 -2.90 -9.79 23.58
N VAL A 420 -1.76 -9.16 23.28
CA VAL A 420 -1.53 -7.72 23.51
C VAL A 420 -0.83 -7.11 22.32
N SER A 421 -1.42 -6.04 21.81
CA SER A 421 -0.86 -5.19 20.75
C SER A 421 -1.16 -3.72 21.04
N ILE A 422 -0.32 -2.83 20.52
CA ILE A 422 -0.65 -1.42 20.33
C ILE A 422 -0.80 -1.17 18.85
N SER A 423 -1.90 -0.53 18.46
CA SER A 423 -2.16 -0.08 17.08
C SER A 423 -2.74 1.33 17.12
N GLU A 424 -2.25 2.24 16.27
CA GLU A 424 -2.61 3.66 16.26
C GLU A 424 -2.47 4.34 17.64
N ASN A 425 -1.45 3.94 18.42
CA ASN A 425 -1.24 4.29 19.84
C ASN A 425 -2.33 3.78 20.84
N MET A 426 -3.33 3.03 20.39
CA MET A 426 -4.34 2.42 21.27
C MET A 426 -3.90 1.04 21.73
N VAL A 427 -4.02 0.75 23.04
CA VAL A 427 -3.75 -0.58 23.61
C VAL A 427 -4.95 -1.49 23.33
N SER A 428 -4.67 -2.66 22.75
CA SER A 428 -5.61 -3.78 22.65
C SER A 428 -5.08 -4.91 23.54
N GLN A 429 -5.82 -5.26 24.59
CA GLN A 429 -5.54 -6.39 25.47
C GLN A 429 -6.74 -7.35 25.43
N ARG A 430 -6.52 -8.58 24.98
CA ARG A 430 -7.57 -9.60 24.84
C ARG A 430 -7.22 -10.86 25.62
N LEU A 431 -8.13 -11.28 26.50
CA LEU A 431 -8.03 -12.58 27.16
C LEU A 431 -8.22 -13.70 26.12
N ASN A 432 -7.28 -14.65 26.08
CA ASN A 432 -7.25 -15.79 25.17
C ASN A 432 -7.68 -17.07 25.90
N SER A 433 -7.08 -17.36 27.05
CA SER A 433 -7.42 -18.48 27.93
C SER A 433 -7.11 -18.18 29.39
N SER A 434 -7.65 -18.98 30.31
CA SER A 434 -7.50 -18.80 31.77
C SER A 434 -7.44 -20.16 32.47
N SER A 435 -6.68 -20.27 33.55
CA SER A 435 -6.54 -21.46 34.38
C SER A 435 -6.58 -21.11 35.88
N ALA A 436 -7.17 -21.99 36.68
CA ALA A 436 -7.09 -21.99 38.15
C ALA A 436 -6.61 -23.36 38.70
N LYS A 437 -6.16 -24.26 37.82
CA LYS A 437 -5.70 -25.61 38.18
C LYS A 437 -4.43 -25.52 39.03
N THR A 438 -4.43 -26.18 40.18
CA THR A 438 -3.32 -26.14 41.15
C THR A 438 -2.55 -27.46 41.21
N VAL A 439 -1.25 -27.36 41.48
CA VAL A 439 -0.34 -28.48 41.72
C VAL A 439 0.57 -28.13 42.91
N GLU A 440 0.79 -29.07 43.82
CA GLU A 440 1.74 -28.95 44.92
C GLU A 440 3.04 -29.69 44.60
N GLU A 441 4.11 -28.93 44.35
CA GLU A 441 5.43 -29.47 44.01
C GLU A 441 6.55 -28.58 44.60
N PRO A 442 7.80 -29.10 44.72
CA PRO A 442 8.97 -28.29 45.07
C PRO A 442 9.37 -27.35 43.93
N VAL A 443 9.10 -26.05 44.07
CA VAL A 443 9.37 -25.01 43.07
C VAL A 443 10.40 -23.99 43.58
N GLU A 444 11.25 -23.47 42.70
CA GLU A 444 12.19 -22.39 43.00
C GLU A 444 11.46 -21.02 43.01
N ILE A 445 11.42 -20.38 44.17
CA ILE A 445 10.78 -19.08 44.37
C ILE A 445 11.84 -17.97 44.25
N GLU A 446 11.63 -17.01 43.34
CA GLU A 446 12.56 -15.90 43.12
C GLU A 446 12.69 -15.08 44.41
N GLY A 447 13.92 -14.89 44.87
CA GLY A 447 14.24 -14.22 46.15
C GLY A 447 14.53 -15.15 47.34
N LEU A 448 14.16 -16.44 47.31
CA LEU A 448 14.43 -17.38 48.42
C LEU A 448 15.51 -18.44 48.13
N GLY A 449 16.03 -18.52 46.90
CA GLY A 449 17.28 -19.23 46.56
C GLY A 449 17.30 -20.73 46.87
N SER A 450 16.14 -21.35 47.05
CA SER A 450 15.97 -22.77 47.36
C SER A 450 14.56 -23.23 46.99
N ASN A 451 14.38 -24.52 46.75
CA ASN A 451 13.08 -25.08 46.35
C ASN A 451 12.22 -25.34 47.58
N PHE A 452 10.99 -24.84 47.57
CA PHE A 452 9.99 -25.10 48.60
C PHE A 452 8.80 -25.82 47.99
N ASN A 453 8.19 -26.76 48.73
CA ASN A 453 6.88 -27.28 48.36
C ASN A 453 5.89 -26.11 48.40
N SER A 454 5.35 -25.75 47.24
CA SER A 454 4.49 -24.59 47.07
C SER A 454 3.32 -24.94 46.16
N THR A 455 2.12 -24.52 46.57
CA THR A 455 0.97 -24.46 45.67
C THR A 455 1.33 -23.60 44.46
N SER A 456 1.15 -24.14 43.27
CA SER A 456 1.43 -23.45 42.01
C SER A 456 0.24 -23.56 41.07
N ILE A 457 -0.15 -22.45 40.45
CA ILE A 457 -1.18 -22.47 39.40
C ILE A 457 -0.52 -22.85 38.08
N VAL A 458 -1.14 -23.78 37.37
CA VAL A 458 -0.67 -24.30 36.09
C VAL A 458 -1.16 -23.41 34.95
N SER A 459 -0.27 -23.11 34.01
CA SER A 459 -0.57 -22.37 32.78
C SER A 459 -1.72 -23.01 31.96
N PRO A 460 -2.57 -22.20 31.27
CA PRO A 460 -3.66 -22.71 30.45
C PRO A 460 -3.24 -23.30 29.09
N ASP A 461 -1.95 -23.27 28.73
CA ASP A 461 -1.41 -23.78 27.44
C ASP A 461 -0.21 -24.72 27.57
N ASP A 462 0.48 -24.75 28.71
CA ASP A 462 1.61 -25.65 28.95
C ASP A 462 1.65 -26.06 30.44
N GLU A 463 1.41 -27.35 30.72
CA GLU A 463 1.39 -27.84 32.10
C GLU A 463 2.75 -27.82 32.82
N GLN A 464 3.86 -27.59 32.09
CA GLN A 464 5.18 -27.38 32.68
C GLN A 464 5.37 -25.96 33.24
N VAL A 465 4.61 -24.97 32.75
CA VAL A 465 4.74 -23.57 33.18
C VAL A 465 3.89 -23.31 34.41
N LYS A 466 4.56 -23.31 35.57
CA LYS A 466 3.96 -23.19 36.91
C LYS A 466 4.19 -21.80 37.51
N PHE A 467 3.15 -21.23 38.13
CA PHE A 467 3.17 -19.93 38.80
C PHE A 467 3.03 -20.15 40.32
N PRO A 468 4.13 -20.11 41.10
CA PRO A 468 4.07 -20.40 42.53
C PRO A 468 3.36 -19.27 43.29
N ILE A 469 2.48 -19.68 44.20
CA ILE A 469 1.67 -18.81 45.07
C ILE A 469 1.84 -19.22 46.53
N GLY A 470 1.98 -18.25 47.45
CA GLY A 470 2.08 -18.57 48.87
C GLY A 470 2.61 -17.46 49.78
N GLY A 471 3.14 -17.89 50.93
CA GLY A 471 3.52 -17.00 52.02
C GLY A 471 2.32 -16.36 52.72
N LEU A 472 2.59 -15.42 53.64
CA LEU A 472 1.56 -14.75 54.43
C LEU A 472 0.71 -13.79 53.58
N GLY A 473 1.25 -13.27 52.48
CA GLY A 473 0.58 -12.31 51.59
C GLY A 473 -0.82 -12.75 51.15
N LEU A 474 -1.01 -14.04 50.83
CA LEU A 474 -2.33 -14.60 50.47
C LEU A 474 -3.35 -14.42 51.61
N SER A 475 -2.97 -14.85 52.82
CA SER A 475 -3.85 -14.75 54.00
C SER A 475 -4.14 -13.30 54.39
N ILE A 476 -3.19 -12.38 54.19
CA ILE A 476 -3.39 -10.95 54.43
C ILE A 476 -4.30 -10.35 53.35
N MET A 477 -4.15 -10.73 52.08
CA MET A 477 -5.03 -10.27 51.00
C MET A 477 -6.47 -10.76 51.17
N GLY A 478 -6.66 -12.03 51.56
CA GLY A 478 -7.98 -12.60 51.85
C GLY A 478 -8.65 -11.94 53.04
N SER A 479 -7.98 -11.91 54.19
CA SER A 479 -8.51 -11.26 55.41
C SER A 479 -8.75 -9.75 55.23
N ALA A 480 -7.96 -9.05 54.41
CA ALA A 480 -8.21 -7.67 54.04
C ALA A 480 -9.41 -7.50 53.08
N LEU A 481 -9.58 -8.37 52.08
CA LEU A 481 -10.79 -8.40 51.23
C LEU A 481 -12.04 -8.61 52.10
N ASP A 482 -12.01 -9.60 52.97
CA ASP A 482 -13.09 -9.94 53.89
C ASP A 482 -13.46 -8.74 54.80
N ALA A 483 -12.47 -8.19 55.53
CA ALA A 483 -12.71 -7.13 56.51
C ALA A 483 -12.98 -5.73 55.92
N LEU A 484 -12.67 -5.49 54.64
CA LEU A 484 -12.91 -4.21 53.97
C LEU A 484 -14.21 -4.17 53.16
N LEU A 485 -14.66 -5.33 52.66
CA LEU A 485 -15.91 -5.45 51.91
C LEU A 485 -17.12 -5.74 52.80
N ASP A 486 -16.96 -6.41 53.95
CA ASP A 486 -18.02 -6.52 54.96
C ASP A 486 -18.53 -5.12 55.37
N GLY A 487 -19.85 -4.93 55.37
CA GLY A 487 -20.45 -3.63 55.72
C GLY A 487 -21.88 -3.41 55.21
N THR A 488 -22.51 -2.35 55.74
CA THR A 488 -23.96 -2.11 55.57
C THR A 488 -24.24 -0.83 54.80
N TYR A 489 -24.98 -0.92 53.68
CA TYR A 489 -25.40 0.25 52.89
C TYR A 489 -26.91 0.49 52.96
N ASN A 490 -27.29 1.74 53.23
CA ASN A 490 -28.66 2.24 53.28
C ASN A 490 -28.71 3.68 52.76
N GLU A 491 -29.50 3.93 51.71
CA GLU A 491 -29.71 5.28 51.15
C GLU A 491 -30.29 6.28 52.16
N TYR A 492 -31.18 5.84 53.05
CA TYR A 492 -31.96 6.72 53.93
C TYR A 492 -31.28 7.01 55.28
N GLY A 493 -30.01 6.65 55.41
CA GLY A 493 -29.20 6.83 56.62
C GLY A 493 -29.35 5.71 57.65
N GLY A 494 -28.24 5.35 58.31
CA GLY A 494 -28.21 4.33 59.36
C GLY A 494 -27.53 3.00 58.99
N GLY A 495 -26.84 2.97 57.85
CA GLY A 495 -25.69 2.08 57.59
C GLY A 495 -24.37 2.81 57.88
N ASP A 496 -23.24 2.21 57.49
CA ASP A 496 -21.90 2.69 57.85
C ASP A 496 -21.45 3.90 57.00
N SER A 497 -20.34 4.55 57.38
CA SER A 497 -19.85 5.73 56.68
C SER A 497 -19.21 5.39 55.33
N LEU A 498 -19.47 6.25 54.32
CA LEU A 498 -18.93 6.25 52.94
C LEU A 498 -17.39 6.28 52.81
N SER A 499 -16.67 6.13 53.91
CA SER A 499 -15.24 5.88 54.00
C SER A 499 -14.87 4.41 53.87
N SER A 500 -15.79 3.45 54.11
CA SER A 500 -15.48 2.01 53.98
C SER A 500 -15.62 1.51 52.53
N PRO A 501 -14.83 0.52 52.08
CA PRO A 501 -15.01 -0.07 50.77
C PRO A 501 -16.37 -0.76 50.58
N GLY A 502 -16.86 -1.51 51.58
CA GLY A 502 -18.18 -2.16 51.54
C GLY A 502 -19.37 -1.20 51.30
N THR A 503 -19.41 -0.05 51.99
CA THR A 503 -20.47 0.97 51.75
C THR A 503 -20.39 1.58 50.36
N ARG A 504 -19.18 1.76 49.82
CA ARG A 504 -18.98 2.22 48.44
C ARG A 504 -19.46 1.18 47.43
N PHE A 505 -19.16 -0.09 47.66
CA PHE A 505 -19.69 -1.19 46.85
C PHE A 505 -21.22 -1.13 46.79
N GLY A 506 -21.88 -1.06 47.96
CA GLY A 506 -23.34 -0.90 48.04
C GLY A 506 -23.88 0.36 47.35
N THR A 507 -23.15 1.48 47.44
CA THR A 507 -23.50 2.74 46.75
C THR A 507 -23.49 2.59 45.22
N LEU A 508 -22.52 1.85 44.66
CA LEU A 508 -22.41 1.64 43.21
C LEU A 508 -23.61 0.85 42.66
N LEU A 509 -24.19 -0.07 43.44
CA LEU A 509 -25.37 -0.86 43.05
C LEU A 509 -26.61 0.01 42.79
N ARG A 510 -26.70 1.20 43.39
CA ARG A 510 -27.78 2.14 43.11
C ARG A 510 -27.73 2.71 41.69
N THR A 511 -26.55 2.73 41.06
CA THR A 511 -26.41 3.24 39.68
C THR A 511 -27.13 2.34 38.66
N SER A 512 -27.19 1.03 38.89
CA SER A 512 -27.97 0.07 38.09
C SER A 512 -29.47 0.41 38.12
N THR A 513 -29.99 0.65 39.32
CA THR A 513 -31.41 0.97 39.57
C THR A 513 -31.83 2.28 38.92
N LEU A 514 -30.91 3.26 38.85
CA LEU A 514 -31.12 4.55 38.17
C LEU A 514 -31.01 4.44 36.64
N LYS A 515 -30.12 3.59 36.10
CA LYS A 515 -29.95 3.37 34.66
C LYS A 515 -31.15 2.65 34.01
N ASN A 516 -31.83 1.75 34.73
CA ASN A 516 -32.92 0.92 34.20
C ASN A 516 -34.28 1.13 34.94
N PRO A 517 -34.86 2.36 34.91
CA PRO A 517 -35.99 2.73 35.77
C PRO A 517 -37.34 2.06 35.44
N LEU A 518 -37.43 1.25 34.36
CA LEU A 518 -38.66 0.63 33.86
C LEU A 518 -38.67 -0.91 33.91
N GLY A 519 -37.58 -1.57 34.29
CA GLY A 519 -37.56 -3.02 34.55
C GLY A 519 -37.92 -3.95 33.37
N GLN A 520 -37.82 -3.49 32.12
CA GLN A 520 -38.22 -4.30 30.95
C GLN A 520 -37.15 -5.30 30.52
N GLY A 521 -37.30 -6.55 30.97
CA GLY A 521 -36.97 -7.74 30.16
C GLY A 521 -35.50 -8.14 30.05
N VAL A 522 -34.63 -7.74 31.00
CA VAL A 522 -33.23 -8.20 31.09
C VAL A 522 -33.02 -8.87 32.45
N GLU A 523 -32.04 -9.79 32.54
CA GLU A 523 -31.58 -10.41 33.78
C GLU A 523 -31.18 -9.36 34.84
N ASP A 524 -31.16 -9.77 36.11
CA ASP A 524 -31.05 -8.86 37.27
C ASP A 524 -29.92 -7.83 37.10
N PRO A 525 -30.25 -6.54 36.88
CA PRO A 525 -29.25 -5.54 36.49
C PRO A 525 -28.28 -5.23 37.62
N ILE A 526 -28.60 -5.59 38.86
CA ILE A 526 -27.70 -5.48 40.00
C ILE A 526 -26.60 -6.54 39.89
N MET A 527 -26.91 -7.77 39.48
CA MET A 527 -25.90 -8.83 39.30
C MET A 527 -24.84 -8.48 38.24
N GLY A 528 -25.24 -7.78 37.16
CA GLY A 528 -24.30 -7.26 36.15
C GLY A 528 -23.33 -6.22 36.73
N VAL A 529 -23.82 -5.29 37.55
CA VAL A 529 -22.98 -4.29 38.22
C VAL A 529 -22.09 -4.93 39.30
N VAL A 530 -22.60 -5.91 40.07
CA VAL A 530 -21.78 -6.72 41.00
C VAL A 530 -20.61 -7.37 40.26
N ALA A 531 -20.86 -7.99 39.10
CA ALA A 531 -19.82 -8.62 38.30
C ALA A 531 -18.77 -7.62 37.77
N ASN A 532 -19.18 -6.45 37.27
CA ASN A 532 -18.25 -5.43 36.77
C ASN A 532 -17.43 -4.78 37.90
N VAL A 533 -18.07 -4.38 39.01
CA VAL A 533 -17.36 -3.79 40.16
C VAL A 533 -16.38 -4.78 40.77
N SER A 534 -16.76 -6.06 40.89
CA SER A 534 -15.86 -7.12 41.36
C SER A 534 -14.69 -7.35 40.40
N ARG A 535 -14.92 -7.28 39.07
CA ARG A 535 -13.85 -7.34 38.06
C ARG A 535 -12.88 -6.18 38.18
N ASN A 536 -13.37 -4.96 38.41
CA ASN A 536 -12.51 -3.77 38.59
C ASN A 536 -11.65 -3.85 39.86
N ILE A 537 -12.21 -4.35 40.97
CA ILE A 537 -11.45 -4.66 42.20
C ILE A 537 -10.37 -5.72 41.91
N ALA A 538 -10.73 -6.82 41.24
CA ALA A 538 -9.82 -7.90 40.90
C ALA A 538 -8.70 -7.47 39.93
N ALA A 539 -9.01 -6.65 38.94
CA ALA A 539 -8.04 -6.06 38.02
C ALA A 539 -7.04 -5.14 38.74
N SER A 540 -7.48 -4.33 39.70
CA SER A 540 -6.56 -3.50 40.49
C SER A 540 -5.70 -4.36 41.44
N LEU A 541 -6.27 -5.39 42.08
CA LEU A 541 -5.48 -6.33 42.89
C LEU A 541 -4.43 -7.07 42.04
N SER A 542 -4.77 -7.44 40.80
CA SER A 542 -3.83 -8.04 39.83
C SER A 542 -2.67 -7.10 39.48
N LYS A 543 -2.97 -5.82 39.24
CA LYS A 543 -1.98 -4.75 39.09
C LYS A 543 -1.14 -4.55 40.37
N GLY A 544 -1.76 -4.73 41.54
CA GLY A 544 -1.08 -4.80 42.84
C GLY A 544 -0.07 -5.94 42.93
N ILE A 545 -0.39 -7.13 42.42
CA ILE A 545 0.52 -8.28 42.30
C ILE A 545 1.67 -7.96 41.34
N ILE A 546 1.38 -7.43 40.15
CA ILE A 546 2.36 -7.06 39.10
C ILE A 546 3.31 -5.93 39.54
N THR A 547 2.90 -5.07 40.47
CA THR A 547 3.77 -4.03 41.06
C THR A 547 4.57 -4.51 42.26
N THR A 548 4.06 -5.44 43.08
CA THR A 548 4.78 -5.90 44.29
C THR A 548 6.10 -6.60 43.94
N ASN A 549 6.09 -7.48 42.93
CA ASN A 549 7.25 -8.27 42.50
C ASN A 549 8.47 -7.43 42.03
N GLU A 550 8.31 -6.12 41.79
CA GLU A 550 9.39 -5.21 41.38
C GLU A 550 10.27 -4.78 42.56
N ASN A 551 9.68 -4.54 43.73
CA ASN A 551 10.39 -4.02 44.90
C ASN A 551 11.25 -5.09 45.59
N ASP A 552 10.79 -6.35 45.58
CA ASP A 552 11.48 -7.49 46.22
C ASP A 552 12.55 -8.15 45.30
N GLY A 553 12.90 -7.50 44.18
CA GLY A 553 14.03 -7.90 43.33
C GLY A 553 13.76 -9.01 42.31
N ALA A 554 12.53 -9.52 42.21
CA ALA A 554 12.11 -10.55 41.24
C ALA A 554 11.90 -9.98 39.81
N VAL A 555 12.82 -9.13 39.38
CA VAL A 555 12.69 -8.26 38.20
C VAL A 555 12.83 -9.02 36.87
N SER A 556 13.50 -10.18 36.87
CA SER A 556 13.95 -10.82 35.62
C SER A 556 12.81 -11.49 34.83
N ARG A 557 11.86 -12.14 35.52
CA ARG A 557 10.70 -12.81 34.88
C ARG A 557 9.44 -11.93 34.77
N ALA A 558 9.45 -10.74 35.38
CA ALA A 558 8.31 -9.82 35.47
C ALA A 558 8.01 -8.99 34.21
N GLN A 559 8.88 -9.03 33.18
CA GLN A 559 8.67 -8.31 31.91
C GLN A 559 8.65 -9.28 30.72
N VAL A 560 7.67 -9.11 29.84
CA VAL A 560 7.59 -9.78 28.54
C VAL A 560 8.09 -8.81 27.47
N LYS A 561 9.04 -9.28 26.65
CA LYS A 561 9.61 -8.52 25.53
C LYS A 561 8.75 -8.71 24.29
N GLY A 562 8.45 -7.61 23.63
CA GLY A 562 7.79 -7.53 22.33
C GLY A 562 8.60 -6.68 21.36
N GLU A 563 8.01 -6.40 20.21
CA GLU A 563 8.65 -5.77 19.07
C GLU A 563 8.01 -4.41 18.76
N ASN A 564 8.86 -3.40 18.55
CA ASN A 564 8.45 -2.10 18.03
C ASN A 564 8.33 -2.22 16.52
N LEU A 565 7.14 -2.02 15.96
CA LEU A 565 6.89 -2.16 14.53
C LEU A 565 6.92 -0.78 13.85
N GLY A 566 7.50 -0.72 12.65
CA GLY A 566 7.62 0.52 11.88
C GLY A 566 7.24 0.36 10.40
N PRO A 567 6.74 1.43 9.75
CA PRO A 567 6.33 1.37 8.35
C PRO A 567 7.56 1.32 7.42
N VAL A 568 7.91 0.11 6.97
CA VAL A 568 8.94 -0.13 5.96
C VAL A 568 8.31 -0.15 4.58
N THR A 569 8.90 0.57 3.61
CA THR A 569 8.46 0.53 2.21
C THR A 569 9.09 -0.65 1.49
N PHE A 570 8.25 -1.52 0.97
CA PHE A 570 8.63 -2.65 0.12
C PHE A 570 8.45 -2.30 -1.35
N VAL A 571 9.20 -2.97 -2.21
CA VAL A 571 9.03 -2.96 -3.66
C VAL A 571 8.14 -4.15 -4.04
N ARG A 572 7.11 -3.92 -4.86
CA ARG A 572 6.24 -4.99 -5.38
C ARG A 572 6.03 -4.82 -6.89
N VAL A 573 6.34 -5.86 -7.65
CA VAL A 573 6.32 -5.85 -9.12
C VAL A 573 4.98 -6.37 -9.64
N ARG A 574 4.37 -5.56 -10.50
CA ARG A 574 3.11 -5.83 -11.19
C ARG A 574 3.40 -6.33 -12.60
N TRP A 575 3.91 -7.56 -12.68
CA TRP A 575 4.33 -8.26 -13.90
C TRP A 575 3.43 -8.07 -15.15
N PRO A 576 2.07 -8.01 -15.05
CA PRO A 576 1.21 -7.77 -16.22
C PRO A 576 1.53 -6.51 -17.05
N TRP A 577 2.07 -5.43 -16.46
CA TRP A 577 2.40 -4.23 -17.23
C TRP A 577 3.60 -4.41 -18.18
N LEU A 578 4.46 -5.41 -17.94
CA LEU A 578 5.57 -5.74 -18.83
C LEU A 578 5.14 -6.48 -20.10
N LEU A 579 3.94 -7.08 -20.11
CA LEU A 579 3.42 -7.85 -21.25
C LEU A 579 3.32 -7.01 -22.52
N LEU A 580 3.04 -5.70 -22.40
CA LEU A 580 3.03 -4.81 -23.57
C LEU A 580 4.43 -4.66 -24.17
N LEU A 581 5.45 -4.38 -23.36
CA LEU A 581 6.82 -4.23 -23.85
C LEU A 581 7.35 -5.55 -24.43
N GLY A 582 7.12 -6.68 -23.77
CA GLY A 582 7.47 -8.00 -24.27
C GLY A 582 6.79 -8.32 -25.61
N SER A 583 5.48 -8.07 -25.73
CA SER A 583 4.74 -8.32 -26.98
C SER A 583 5.16 -7.36 -28.11
N GLN A 584 5.48 -6.10 -27.84
CA GLN A 584 6.02 -5.16 -28.82
C GLN A 584 7.36 -5.63 -29.40
N ILE A 585 8.26 -6.14 -28.56
CA ILE A 585 9.56 -6.69 -28.99
C ILE A 585 9.35 -7.94 -29.86
N VAL A 586 8.46 -8.86 -29.45
CA VAL A 586 8.14 -10.05 -30.25
C VAL A 586 7.53 -9.66 -31.61
N LEU A 587 6.55 -8.74 -31.64
CA LEU A 587 5.94 -8.28 -32.89
C LEU A 587 6.94 -7.54 -33.79
N SER A 588 7.87 -6.75 -33.25
CA SER A 588 8.88 -6.06 -34.05
C SER A 588 9.87 -7.05 -34.69
N VAL A 589 10.36 -8.04 -33.94
CA VAL A 589 11.28 -9.08 -34.45
C VAL A 589 10.59 -9.93 -35.52
N VAL A 590 9.33 -10.32 -35.31
CA VAL A 590 8.52 -11.03 -36.32
C VAL A 590 8.33 -10.17 -37.58
N PHE A 591 7.98 -8.89 -37.43
CA PHE A 591 7.80 -7.99 -38.57
C PHE A 591 9.09 -7.81 -39.36
N VAL A 592 10.20 -7.44 -38.71
CA VAL A 592 11.53 -7.28 -39.33
C VAL A 592 11.96 -8.57 -40.04
N GLY A 593 11.79 -9.73 -39.41
CA GLY A 593 12.07 -11.04 -40.01
C GLY A 593 11.25 -11.32 -41.28
N VAL A 594 9.95 -10.98 -41.26
CA VAL A 594 9.08 -11.09 -42.45
C VAL A 594 9.54 -10.14 -43.56
N VAL A 595 9.95 -8.91 -43.26
CA VAL A 595 10.45 -7.96 -44.28
C VAL A 595 11.80 -8.39 -44.85
N ILE A 596 12.71 -8.93 -44.04
CA ILE A 596 13.98 -9.53 -44.48
C ILE A 596 13.72 -10.71 -45.43
N MET A 597 12.83 -11.63 -45.05
CA MET A 597 12.47 -12.80 -45.87
C MET A 597 11.79 -12.39 -47.19
N ARG A 598 10.86 -11.42 -47.15
CA ARG A 598 10.21 -10.85 -48.34
C ARG A 598 11.20 -10.10 -49.24
N THR A 599 12.24 -9.50 -48.67
CA THR A 599 13.32 -8.85 -49.44
C THR A 599 14.18 -9.90 -50.14
N ALA A 600 14.67 -10.92 -49.43
CA ALA A 600 15.49 -11.97 -50.02
C ALA A 600 14.77 -12.70 -51.18
N THR A 601 13.50 -13.03 -51.00
CA THR A 601 12.66 -13.68 -52.02
C THR A 601 12.18 -12.75 -53.14
N SER A 602 12.51 -11.45 -53.10
CA SER A 602 12.07 -10.48 -54.12
C SER A 602 12.99 -10.37 -55.34
N GLY A 603 14.28 -10.69 -55.18
CA GLY A 603 15.32 -10.37 -56.18
C GLY A 603 15.73 -8.89 -56.24
N PHE A 604 15.18 -8.03 -55.38
CA PHE A 604 15.55 -6.61 -55.24
C PHE A 604 16.49 -6.38 -54.05
N GLY A 605 17.34 -5.37 -54.17
CA GLY A 605 18.30 -4.99 -53.12
C GLY A 605 17.64 -4.45 -51.85
N VAL A 606 18.45 -4.34 -50.80
CA VAL A 606 18.10 -3.55 -49.60
C VAL A 606 18.21 -2.08 -49.99
N MET A 607 17.09 -1.35 -49.93
CA MET A 607 16.98 0.05 -50.35
C MET A 607 16.48 0.95 -49.22
N LYS A 608 15.55 0.45 -48.39
CA LYS A 608 15.05 1.10 -47.17
C LYS A 608 14.68 2.58 -47.40
N SER A 609 15.20 3.49 -46.59
CA SER A 609 15.02 4.94 -46.66
C SER A 609 15.76 5.65 -47.82
N SER A 610 16.55 4.94 -48.63
CA SER A 610 17.33 5.56 -49.73
C SER A 610 16.44 6.10 -50.86
N LEU A 611 16.65 7.35 -51.26
CA LEU A 611 15.97 7.98 -52.40
C LEU A 611 16.61 7.66 -53.76
N LEU A 612 17.80 7.04 -53.78
CA LEU A 612 18.53 6.72 -55.03
C LEU A 612 17.71 5.93 -56.05
N PRO A 613 16.87 4.94 -55.69
CA PRO A 613 16.08 4.22 -56.68
C PRO A 613 14.98 5.07 -57.31
N VAL A 614 14.43 6.09 -56.63
CA VAL A 614 13.52 7.08 -57.26
C VAL A 614 14.29 7.89 -58.29
N LEU A 615 15.50 8.35 -57.90
CA LEU A 615 16.33 9.27 -58.68
C LEU A 615 16.80 8.68 -60.03
N PHE A 616 16.88 7.35 -60.12
CA PHE A 616 17.26 6.60 -61.32
C PHE A 616 16.11 5.74 -61.90
N ALA A 617 14.87 5.91 -61.43
CA ALA A 617 13.71 5.15 -61.92
C ALA A 617 13.24 5.57 -63.33
N ILE A 618 13.62 6.77 -63.78
CA ILE A 618 13.30 7.30 -65.11
C ILE A 618 14.63 7.43 -65.86
N ASN A 619 14.81 6.66 -66.94
CA ASN A 619 15.99 6.79 -67.80
C ASN A 619 16.06 8.20 -68.41
N SER A 620 17.25 8.73 -68.68
CA SER A 620 17.39 10.03 -69.37
C SER A 620 16.79 10.03 -70.77
N GLU A 621 16.81 8.90 -71.49
CA GLU A 621 16.08 8.76 -72.76
C GLU A 621 14.56 8.71 -72.57
N GLU A 622 14.06 7.94 -71.59
CA GLU A 622 12.62 7.88 -71.30
C GLU A 622 12.09 9.25 -70.87
N ARG A 623 12.82 9.93 -69.98
CA ARG A 623 12.54 11.31 -69.58
C ARG A 623 12.50 12.25 -70.79
N ALA A 624 13.51 12.22 -71.66
CA ALA A 624 13.52 13.03 -72.88
C ALA A 624 12.39 12.64 -73.84
N SER A 625 11.99 11.37 -73.90
CA SER A 625 10.86 10.90 -74.72
C SER A 625 9.49 11.29 -74.15
N ILE A 626 9.37 11.45 -72.83
CA ILE A 626 8.18 12.02 -72.18
C ILE A 626 8.16 13.54 -72.41
N GLU A 627 9.26 14.24 -72.13
CA GLU A 627 9.41 15.69 -72.32
C GLU A 627 9.29 16.11 -73.81
N ALA A 628 9.52 15.20 -74.78
CA ALA A 628 9.23 15.40 -76.20
C ALA A 628 7.86 14.86 -76.64
N GLY A 629 7.36 13.80 -75.99
CA GLY A 629 6.07 13.16 -76.28
C GLY A 629 4.87 13.97 -75.81
N THR A 630 5.02 14.84 -74.80
CA THR A 630 4.01 15.83 -74.40
C THR A 630 3.90 17.03 -75.35
N THR A 631 4.30 16.85 -76.62
CA THR A 631 3.98 17.79 -77.71
C THR A 631 2.48 17.79 -78.08
N GLU A 632 1.70 16.79 -77.65
CA GLU A 632 0.25 16.96 -77.52
C GLU A 632 -0.10 17.89 -76.36
N ARG A 633 -0.62 19.10 -76.68
CA ARG A 633 -1.08 20.12 -75.73
C ARG A 633 -1.83 19.57 -74.51
N LYS A 634 -2.67 18.55 -74.73
CA LYS A 634 -3.53 17.94 -73.71
C LYS A 634 -2.74 17.35 -72.53
N TYR A 635 -1.61 16.69 -72.78
CA TYR A 635 -0.75 16.17 -71.72
C TYR A 635 0.16 17.25 -71.13
N GLN A 636 0.55 18.25 -71.93
CA GLN A 636 1.32 19.40 -71.42
C GLN A 636 0.51 20.19 -70.37
N GLU A 637 -0.78 20.43 -70.63
CA GLU A 637 -1.72 21.06 -69.69
C GLU A 637 -1.99 20.21 -68.43
N GLU A 638 -1.94 18.89 -68.55
CA GLU A 638 -2.13 17.97 -67.41
C GLU A 638 -0.86 17.90 -66.55
N PHE A 639 0.32 17.91 -67.17
CA PHE A 639 1.61 17.99 -66.49
C PHE A 639 1.83 19.34 -65.81
N THR A 640 1.47 20.47 -66.44
CA THR A 640 1.55 21.78 -65.76
C THR A 640 0.60 21.85 -64.58
N LYS A 641 -0.64 21.36 -64.68
CA LYS A 641 -1.57 21.26 -63.52
C LYS A 641 -1.01 20.41 -62.39
N ILE A 642 -0.29 19.33 -62.68
CA ILE A 642 0.39 18.51 -61.67
C ILE A 642 1.56 19.28 -61.02
N VAL A 643 2.32 20.07 -61.79
CA VAL A 643 3.43 20.89 -61.27
C VAL A 643 2.94 22.12 -60.48
N GLU A 644 1.82 22.73 -60.87
CA GLU A 644 1.15 23.83 -60.17
C GLU A 644 0.45 23.36 -58.89
N GLY A 645 -0.12 22.15 -58.90
CA GLY A 645 -0.72 21.51 -57.73
C GLY A 645 0.30 20.93 -56.75
N ALA A 646 1.56 20.75 -57.16
CA ALA A 646 2.65 20.33 -56.28
C ALA A 646 3.20 21.52 -55.46
N PRO A 647 3.62 21.32 -54.19
CA PRO A 647 4.08 22.41 -53.33
C PRO A 647 5.48 22.97 -53.69
N GLY A 648 5.54 23.70 -54.82
CA GLY A 648 6.45 24.84 -55.01
C GLY A 648 7.91 24.56 -55.37
N VAL A 649 8.32 23.32 -55.67
CA VAL A 649 9.72 22.99 -56.00
C VAL A 649 9.83 21.95 -57.12
N VAL A 650 10.64 22.25 -58.14
CA VAL A 650 11.05 21.33 -59.21
C VAL A 650 12.55 21.07 -59.12
N GLY A 651 12.95 19.80 -59.16
CA GLY A 651 14.36 19.39 -59.15
C GLY A 651 14.96 19.35 -60.56
N GLN A 652 15.99 20.15 -60.82
CA GLN A 652 16.74 20.13 -62.08
C GLN A 652 18.18 19.67 -61.85
N PHE A 653 18.68 18.76 -62.69
CA PHE A 653 20.09 18.39 -62.70
C PHE A 653 20.87 19.34 -63.61
N SER A 654 21.79 20.11 -63.03
CA SER A 654 22.61 21.08 -63.77
C SER A 654 23.84 20.39 -64.35
N THR A 655 24.02 20.52 -65.66
CA THR A 655 25.13 19.94 -66.44
C THR A 655 26.21 20.97 -66.83
N GLY A 656 26.38 22.02 -66.01
CA GLY A 656 27.36 23.08 -66.24
C GLY A 656 28.81 22.57 -66.29
N ARG A 657 29.66 23.23 -67.10
CA ARG A 657 31.09 22.86 -67.31
C ARG A 657 31.95 22.87 -66.03
N LEU A 658 31.54 23.56 -64.97
CA LEU A 658 32.32 23.74 -63.73
C LEU A 658 31.75 23.05 -62.49
N ARG A 659 30.44 22.75 -62.46
CA ARG A 659 29.81 21.92 -61.42
C ARG A 659 28.64 21.14 -62.03
N ARG A 660 28.62 19.82 -61.80
CA ARG A 660 27.47 18.95 -62.04
C ARG A 660 26.77 18.69 -60.72
N GLY A 661 25.44 18.79 -60.68
CA GLY A 661 24.70 18.56 -59.43
C GLY A 661 23.23 18.95 -59.50
N TRP A 662 22.48 18.55 -58.49
CA TRP A 662 21.06 18.88 -58.35
C TRP A 662 20.86 20.31 -57.83
N VAL A 663 19.90 21.01 -58.42
CA VAL A 663 19.41 22.30 -57.95
C VAL A 663 17.89 22.22 -57.82
N LEU A 664 17.39 22.53 -56.62
CA LEU A 664 15.97 22.75 -56.39
C LEU A 664 15.62 24.16 -56.85
N ARG A 665 14.70 24.28 -57.81
CA ARG A 665 14.18 25.56 -58.31
C ARG A 665 12.72 25.69 -57.92
N ARG A 666 12.28 26.89 -57.54
CA ARG A 666 10.84 27.20 -57.58
C ARG A 666 10.40 27.16 -59.06
N PRO A 667 9.18 26.71 -59.41
CA PRO A 667 8.67 26.89 -60.75
C PRO A 667 8.70 28.38 -61.11
N HIS A 668 9.10 28.72 -62.33
CA HIS A 668 9.05 30.10 -62.79
C HIS A 668 7.60 30.54 -62.85
N ARG A 669 7.26 31.60 -62.10
CA ARG A 669 6.23 32.52 -62.59
C ARG A 669 6.86 33.28 -63.76
N GLU A 670 6.25 33.15 -64.92
CA GLU A 670 6.35 34.19 -65.95
C GLU A 670 5.64 35.45 -65.42
N ILE A 671 6.05 36.62 -65.92
CA ILE A 671 5.56 37.95 -65.54
C ILE A 671 4.90 38.57 -66.76
#